data_AF-A0A3N1CT91-F1
#
_entry.id   AF-A0A3N1CT91-F1
#
_cell.length_a   1.000
_cell.length_b   1.000
_cell.length_c   1.000
_cell.angle_alpha   90.00
_cell.angle_beta   90.00
_cell.angle_gamma   90.00
#
_symmetry.space_group_name_H-M   'P 1'
#
loop_
_entity.id
_entity.type
_entity.pdbx_description
1 polymer ?
#
loop_
_entity_poly.entity_id
_entity_poly.type
_entity_poly.pdbx_seq_one_letter_code
_entity_poly.pdbx_strand_id
1 'polypeptide(L)'
;MRGFAQVLFDEAHREAWSIRPDAVKAMNPGHPADAGYTRAADLLRAAGHGIAPHTEGPLTAGALAGHDVLVIAHPAEDRWERTTGLGSPLFSPEEIDAIEGFVRGGGGLVVLAECEQDKYGTNLDDVLARFGVGVSSTTAQDPRRSYREVAHWVLAERGGPVGADDILAGVGAACFYRAGALTAPVGAEVLLRTSPTADPAGAPLAVAVRADAGRVAVFADSDLFGDDSIDDLDHAALWRGIVTWAAGEPAADAAAVASEAAAHPAWAELKAAVEELRPFQLKDGSVPAASAPDARKALALITASVEALAPLFPHDAAYLDACVGDLRRWDAEGLGVPDFLDSLLAFQPQLRREDGLEHLVVFPMYTQNGNLDRNFEAVLCRVVWPDWLAELERSRYDNPMFVPVAFTDFTAGYDTNSAVLFPETVAVRETPPKFTWGGIFCDREAARFRRVSRAAADTLRLPLPPDAARLLASQELAQDTFVLWDLIHDRTHSHGDLPFDPFMIKQRMPYWLYALEELRCDLNTFREATRLDLPHAPLVQYAILFDRLFRFPITGARVRNYDGLGGQLLFAYLHKHGVLHWTDNRLTLDWERLPETVNALCAEVEGLYKDGIDRPKLAHWLAAYDLVSNYVEPHPGSAWAQGVAALPVAEPPKAWVDAVLPDEFPLSMFYEALAKRLGDVIDSTKGIRAA
;
A
#
# COMPACT_ATOMS: atom_id res chain seq x y z
N MET A 1 13.00 3.25 8.45
CA MET A 1 12.17 2.77 7.33
C MET A 1 11.76 3.99 6.54
N ARG A 2 11.74 3.89 5.21
CA ARG A 2 11.48 5.05 4.37
C ARG A 2 9.96 5.23 4.15
N GLY A 3 9.51 6.43 3.80
CA GLY A 3 8.07 6.75 3.67
C GLY A 3 7.26 6.90 4.98
N PHE A 4 7.72 6.39 6.12
CA PHE A 4 7.08 6.60 7.43
C PHE A 4 7.40 7.96 8.05
N ALA A 5 6.51 8.47 8.90
CA ALA A 5 6.66 9.77 9.54
C ALA A 5 7.88 9.87 10.46
N GLN A 6 8.55 11.01 10.46
CA GLN A 6 9.54 11.43 11.46
C GLN A 6 8.87 12.41 12.45
N VAL A 7 8.78 12.03 13.72
CA VAL A 7 8.07 12.77 14.77
C VAL A 7 9.07 13.28 15.79
N LEU A 8 9.05 14.59 16.01
CA LEU A 8 9.79 15.28 17.04
C LEU A 8 8.87 15.57 18.22
N PHE A 9 9.20 15.06 19.40
CA PHE A 9 8.57 15.47 20.64
C PHE A 9 9.37 16.60 21.25
N ASP A 10 8.75 17.74 21.47
CA ASP A 10 9.36 18.76 22.31
C ASP A 10 9.53 18.21 23.73
N GLU A 11 10.68 18.47 24.33
CA GLU A 11 10.95 18.24 25.75
C GLU A 11 11.81 19.40 26.32
N ALA A 12 12.15 20.39 25.50
CA ALA A 12 13.05 21.51 25.82
C ALA A 12 12.30 22.69 26.44
N HIS A 13 10.97 22.67 26.44
CA HIS A 13 10.09 23.73 26.92
C HIS A 13 9.33 23.36 28.20
N ARG A 14 9.97 22.61 29.11
CA ARG A 14 9.36 22.14 30.36
C ARG A 14 8.03 21.43 30.15
N GLU A 15 8.00 20.51 29.19
CA GLU A 15 6.86 19.65 28.97
C GLU A 15 6.54 18.83 30.23
N ALA A 16 5.26 18.69 30.54
CA ALA A 16 4.77 17.85 31.65
C ALA A 16 4.86 16.35 31.33
N TRP A 17 5.07 16.01 30.06
CA TRP A 17 5.18 14.63 29.57
C TRP A 17 6.54 14.40 28.89
N SER A 18 7.09 13.20 29.05
CA SER A 18 8.35 12.82 28.40
C SER A 18 8.27 11.44 27.76
N ILE A 19 8.96 11.26 26.64
CA ILE A 19 9.13 9.96 25.98
C ILE A 19 10.43 9.26 26.43
N ARG A 20 11.21 9.88 27.33
CA ARG A 20 12.49 9.36 27.84
C ARG A 20 12.28 8.68 29.20
N PRO A 21 12.43 7.34 29.30
CA PRO A 21 12.14 6.61 30.53
C PRO A 21 12.85 7.09 31.80
N ASP A 22 14.08 7.60 31.67
CA ASP A 22 14.84 8.13 32.81
C ASP A 22 14.35 9.50 33.26
N ALA A 23 13.91 10.35 32.32
CA ALA A 23 13.29 11.64 32.65
C ALA A 23 11.93 11.42 33.33
N VAL A 24 11.10 10.52 32.79
CA VAL A 24 9.79 10.15 33.35
C VAL A 24 9.91 9.69 34.82
N LYS A 25 10.88 8.81 35.13
CA LYS A 25 11.15 8.38 36.52
C LYS A 25 11.62 9.50 37.42
N ALA A 26 12.38 10.46 36.88
CA ALA A 26 12.86 11.61 37.65
C ALA A 26 11.75 12.64 37.91
N MET A 27 10.90 12.88 36.91
CA MET A 27 9.72 13.75 36.97
C MET A 27 8.75 13.25 38.03
N ASN A 28 8.34 11.97 37.97
CA ASN A 28 7.42 11.40 38.94
C ASN A 28 7.90 10.05 39.51
N PRO A 29 8.79 10.06 40.53
CA PRO A 29 9.33 8.81 41.08
C PRO A 29 8.30 7.90 41.75
N GLY A 30 7.19 8.48 42.26
CA GLY A 30 6.13 7.72 42.93
C GLY A 30 5.17 7.05 41.95
N HIS A 31 4.87 7.71 40.84
CA HIS A 31 3.96 7.24 39.80
C HIS A 31 4.48 7.68 38.42
N PRO A 32 5.50 6.99 37.86
CA PRO A 32 6.12 7.42 36.60
C PRO A 32 5.14 7.47 35.41
N ALA A 33 4.09 6.64 35.41
CA ALA A 33 3.12 6.61 34.31
C ALA A 33 2.39 7.96 34.12
N ASP A 34 2.16 8.71 35.22
CA ASP A 34 1.53 10.04 35.22
C ASP A 34 2.42 11.18 34.68
N ALA A 35 3.57 10.84 34.07
CA ALA A 35 4.49 11.78 33.43
C ALA A 35 5.08 11.23 32.13
N GLY A 36 4.63 10.04 31.71
CA GLY A 36 5.21 9.28 30.61
C GLY A 36 4.32 9.25 29.39
N TYR A 37 4.91 9.54 28.24
CA TYR A 37 4.38 9.24 26.90
C TYR A 37 5.23 8.13 26.23
N THR A 38 5.89 7.29 27.04
CA THR A 38 6.82 6.28 26.52
C THR A 38 6.09 5.25 25.66
N ARG A 39 4.89 4.86 26.07
CA ARG A 39 4.02 3.94 25.34
C ARG A 39 3.41 4.59 24.10
N ALA A 40 3.06 5.87 24.17
CA ALA A 40 2.63 6.65 23.00
C ALA A 40 3.72 6.68 21.92
N ALA A 41 4.98 6.90 22.31
CA ALA A 41 6.12 6.82 21.40
C ALA A 41 6.34 5.41 20.86
N ASP A 42 6.24 4.38 21.69
CA ASP A 42 6.44 2.98 21.27
C ASP A 42 5.37 2.51 20.28
N LEU A 43 4.11 2.94 20.44
CA LEU A 43 3.04 2.67 19.47
C LEU A 43 3.35 3.24 18.09
N LEU A 44 3.93 4.45 18.03
CA LEU A 44 4.33 5.06 16.76
C LEU A 44 5.56 4.37 16.16
N ARG A 45 6.53 3.96 16.99
CA ARG A 45 7.69 3.17 16.54
C ARG A 45 7.25 1.82 15.95
N ALA A 46 6.30 1.14 16.60
CA ALA A 46 5.72 -0.10 16.10
C ALA A 46 4.94 0.10 14.79
N ALA A 47 4.39 1.30 14.57
CA ALA A 47 3.80 1.70 13.29
C ALA A 47 4.85 2.17 12.25
N GLY A 48 6.14 2.02 12.54
CA GLY A 48 7.25 2.33 11.62
C GLY A 48 7.76 3.76 11.65
N HIS A 49 7.14 4.65 12.44
CA HIS A 49 7.55 6.05 12.54
C HIS A 49 8.87 6.22 13.29
N GLY A 50 9.70 7.16 12.83
CA GLY A 50 10.90 7.58 13.54
C GLY A 50 10.54 8.58 14.63
N ILE A 51 10.98 8.35 15.86
CA ILE A 51 10.62 9.20 17.02
C ILE A 51 11.88 9.76 17.69
N ALA A 52 11.95 11.08 17.83
CA ALA A 52 13.06 11.77 18.46
C ALA A 52 12.57 12.77 19.53
N PRO A 53 13.24 12.88 20.69
CA PRO A 53 13.00 13.97 21.63
C PRO A 53 13.88 15.18 21.28
N HIS A 54 13.31 16.38 21.36
CA HIS A 54 14.01 17.66 21.31
C HIS A 54 14.27 18.14 22.73
N THR A 55 15.51 18.00 23.21
CA THR A 55 15.82 18.20 24.64
C THR A 55 16.56 19.49 24.95
N GLU A 56 17.00 20.25 23.95
CA GLU A 56 17.78 21.45 24.16
C GLU A 56 17.61 22.48 23.05
N GLY A 57 17.69 23.76 23.44
CA GLY A 57 17.68 24.88 22.51
C GLY A 57 16.31 25.16 21.88
N PRO A 58 16.24 26.23 21.08
CA PRO A 58 14.98 26.70 20.51
C PRO A 58 14.50 25.86 19.32
N LEU A 59 13.20 25.81 19.09
CA LEU A 59 12.55 25.20 17.92
C LEU A 59 12.74 26.06 16.66
N THR A 60 13.96 26.07 16.12
CA THR A 60 14.29 26.78 14.87
C THR A 60 13.89 25.97 13.63
N ALA A 61 13.85 26.61 12.46
CA ALA A 61 13.67 25.91 11.19
C ALA A 61 14.70 24.78 10.95
N GLY A 62 15.92 24.92 11.49
CA GLY A 62 16.95 23.87 11.41
C GLY A 62 16.67 22.70 12.36
N ALA A 63 16.07 22.95 13.52
CA ALA A 63 15.67 21.90 14.47
C ALA A 63 14.46 21.10 13.96
N LEU A 64 13.56 21.74 13.21
CA LEU A 64 12.38 21.11 12.62
C LEU A 64 12.69 20.43 11.27
N ALA A 65 13.86 20.69 10.66
CA ALA A 65 14.21 20.16 9.36
C ALA A 65 14.38 18.63 9.39
N GLY A 66 13.76 17.94 8.42
CA GLY A 66 13.78 16.48 8.34
C GLY A 66 12.78 15.77 9.25
N HIS A 67 11.87 16.52 9.88
CA HIS A 67 10.75 15.99 10.64
C HIS A 67 9.44 16.30 9.95
N ASP A 68 8.46 15.39 10.08
CA ASP A 68 7.13 15.53 9.51
C ASP A 68 6.13 16.06 10.55
N VAL A 69 6.34 15.79 11.84
CA VAL A 69 5.44 16.20 12.92
C VAL A 69 6.23 16.74 14.12
N LEU A 70 5.77 17.85 14.67
CA LEU A 70 6.13 18.34 16.00
C LEU A 70 5.00 18.02 16.99
N VAL A 71 5.33 17.45 18.14
CA VAL A 71 4.43 17.23 19.27
C VAL A 71 4.82 18.15 20.42
N ILE A 72 3.88 18.95 20.92
CA ILE A 72 4.02 19.79 22.12
C ILE A 72 3.02 19.26 23.16
N ALA A 73 3.53 18.78 24.29
CA ALA A 73 2.80 18.01 25.29
C ALA A 73 2.77 18.72 26.64
N HIS A 74 1.95 19.78 26.70
CA HIS A 74 1.68 20.56 27.90
C HIS A 74 2.94 21.19 28.56
N PRO A 75 3.52 22.25 27.97
CA PRO A 75 4.59 23.03 28.59
C PRO A 75 4.08 23.78 29.82
N ALA A 76 4.80 23.67 30.94
CA ALA A 76 4.38 24.25 32.21
C ALA A 76 5.54 24.71 33.10
N GLU A 77 5.25 25.59 34.06
CA GLU A 77 6.18 25.88 35.15
C GLU A 77 6.20 24.76 36.20
N ASP A 78 7.39 24.44 36.73
CA ASP A 78 7.60 23.38 37.75
C ASP A 78 6.81 23.57 39.06
N ARG A 79 6.29 24.78 39.31
CA ARG A 79 5.46 25.03 40.49
C ARG A 79 4.07 24.40 40.37
N TRP A 80 3.63 24.09 39.16
CA TRP A 80 2.30 23.54 38.88
C TRP A 80 2.36 22.09 38.43
N GLU A 81 3.33 21.75 37.59
CA GLU A 81 3.50 20.39 37.04
C GLU A 81 4.90 19.83 37.32
N ARG A 82 5.02 18.51 37.22
CA ARG A 82 6.31 17.83 37.30
C ARG A 82 6.91 17.70 35.90
N THR A 83 7.65 18.72 35.49
CA THR A 83 8.12 18.86 34.11
C THR A 83 9.51 18.25 33.86
N THR A 84 9.93 18.17 32.59
CA THR A 84 11.31 17.79 32.22
C THR A 84 12.39 18.64 32.89
N GLY A 85 12.03 19.84 33.38
CA GLY A 85 12.96 20.80 33.99
C GLY A 85 13.90 21.47 33.00
N LEU A 86 13.71 21.22 31.69
CA LEU A 86 14.56 21.73 30.61
C LEU A 86 13.98 23.02 30.05
N GLY A 87 14.84 24.02 29.87
CA GLY A 87 14.49 25.31 29.27
C GLY A 87 13.39 26.11 29.98
N SER A 88 12.50 26.67 29.19
CA SER A 88 11.44 27.63 29.57
C SER A 88 10.11 27.16 28.97
N PRO A 89 8.97 27.30 29.67
CA PRO A 89 7.66 26.94 29.10
C PRO A 89 7.14 27.99 28.10
N LEU A 90 7.94 29.02 27.83
CA LEU A 90 7.65 30.10 26.89
C LEU A 90 8.43 29.89 25.60
N PHE A 91 7.71 29.92 24.48
CA PHE A 91 8.25 29.97 23.13
C PHE A 91 8.54 31.43 22.74
N SER A 92 9.75 31.69 22.23
CA SER A 92 10.10 33.00 21.70
C SER A 92 9.31 33.33 20.41
N PRO A 93 9.17 34.62 20.03
CA PRO A 93 8.53 34.99 18.77
C PRO A 93 9.15 34.30 17.55
N GLU A 94 10.47 34.11 17.54
CA GLU A 94 11.21 33.44 16.48
C GLU A 94 10.87 31.95 16.38
N GLU A 95 10.62 31.28 17.51
CA GLU A 95 10.18 29.88 17.53
C GLU A 95 8.75 29.74 17.05
N ILE A 96 7.86 30.63 17.47
CA ILE A 96 6.46 30.65 17.01
C ILE A 96 6.43 30.83 15.48
N ASP A 97 7.23 31.75 14.94
CA ASP A 97 7.33 31.97 13.49
C ASP A 97 7.93 30.74 12.77
N ALA A 98 8.90 30.04 13.39
CA ALA A 98 9.47 28.83 12.83
C ALA A 98 8.48 27.65 12.82
N ILE A 99 7.72 27.47 13.89
CA ILE A 99 6.65 26.46 13.99
C ILE A 99 5.56 26.77 12.96
N GLU A 100 5.13 28.03 12.83
CA GLU A 100 4.15 28.43 11.83
C GLU A 100 4.66 28.15 10.40
N GLY A 101 5.91 28.54 10.11
CA GLY A 101 6.53 28.29 8.81
C GLY A 101 6.66 26.81 8.48
N PHE A 102 7.03 25.99 9.47
CA PHE A 102 7.10 24.54 9.35
C PHE A 102 5.75 23.93 9.00
N VAL A 103 4.70 24.26 9.77
CA VAL A 103 3.35 23.73 9.53
C VAL A 103 2.83 24.20 8.17
N ARG A 104 2.85 25.50 7.88
CA ARG A 104 2.33 26.00 6.59
C ARG A 104 3.11 25.43 5.39
N GLY A 105 4.37 25.06 5.59
CA GLY A 105 5.23 24.40 4.61
C GLY A 105 4.94 22.92 4.36
N GLY A 106 4.03 22.29 5.11
CA GLY A 106 3.66 20.87 4.96
C GLY A 106 3.82 20.05 6.24
N GLY A 107 4.46 20.59 7.27
CA GLY A 107 4.64 19.92 8.56
C GLY A 107 3.34 19.75 9.36
N GLY A 108 3.36 18.80 10.28
CA GLY A 108 2.30 18.53 11.23
C GLY A 108 2.60 19.11 12.62
N LEU A 109 1.58 19.61 13.30
CA LEU A 109 1.67 20.02 14.70
C LEU A 109 0.58 19.30 15.52
N VAL A 110 0.98 18.58 16.56
CA VAL A 110 0.07 17.98 17.54
C VAL A 110 0.30 18.66 18.88
N VAL A 111 -0.75 19.27 19.43
CA VAL A 111 -0.68 20.01 20.70
C VAL A 111 -1.64 19.39 21.71
N LEU A 112 -1.12 19.13 22.90
CA LEU A 112 -1.87 18.63 24.04
C LEU A 112 -1.97 19.77 25.05
N ALA A 113 -3.16 20.34 25.18
CA ALA A 113 -3.50 21.40 26.13
C ALA A 113 -4.12 20.82 27.41
N GLU A 114 -4.49 21.69 28.35
CA GLU A 114 -4.94 21.27 29.69
C GLU A 114 -6.14 22.08 30.21
N CYS A 115 -6.89 21.54 31.18
CA CYS A 115 -8.09 22.18 31.75
C CYS A 115 -7.88 23.58 32.32
N GLU A 116 -6.74 23.88 32.91
CA GLU A 116 -6.48 25.18 33.54
C GLU A 116 -5.33 25.91 32.84
N GLN A 117 -5.32 25.89 31.50
CA GLN A 117 -4.24 26.38 30.64
C GLN A 117 -3.61 27.71 31.09
N ASP A 118 -4.43 28.69 31.48
CA ASP A 118 -4.01 30.05 31.84
C ASP A 118 -3.03 30.11 33.02
N LYS A 119 -3.02 29.11 33.91
CA LYS A 119 -2.22 29.16 35.15
C LYS A 119 -0.79 28.65 34.96
N TYR A 120 -0.53 27.87 33.91
CA TYR A 120 0.69 27.08 33.77
C TYR A 120 1.95 27.87 33.36
N GLY A 121 1.81 29.17 33.06
CA GLY A 121 2.94 30.05 32.77
C GLY A 121 3.58 29.81 31.40
N THR A 122 2.89 29.10 30.51
CA THR A 122 3.24 28.96 29.09
C THR A 122 2.52 30.01 28.23
N ASN A 123 3.04 30.26 27.03
CA ASN A 123 2.39 31.03 25.97
C ASN A 123 1.91 30.12 24.81
N LEU A 124 1.49 28.89 25.13
CA LEU A 124 0.94 27.95 24.14
C LEU A 124 -0.21 28.55 23.32
N ASP A 125 -1.02 29.45 23.90
CA ASP A 125 -2.07 30.18 23.19
C ASP A 125 -1.52 31.05 22.05
N ASP A 126 -0.32 31.63 22.18
CA ASP A 126 0.30 32.43 21.11
C ASP A 126 0.69 31.56 19.91
N VAL A 127 1.09 30.30 20.16
CA VAL A 127 1.36 29.30 19.11
C VAL A 127 0.04 28.93 18.41
N LEU A 128 -0.98 28.56 19.18
CA LEU A 128 -2.28 28.10 18.65
C LEU A 128 -3.05 29.21 17.92
N ALA A 129 -2.89 30.46 18.35
CA ALA A 129 -3.51 31.62 17.71
C ALA A 129 -3.07 31.78 16.24
N ARG A 130 -1.86 31.35 15.85
CA ARG A 130 -1.40 31.34 14.45
C ARG A 130 -2.27 30.47 13.54
N PHE A 131 -2.93 29.48 14.12
CA PHE A 131 -3.83 28.54 13.44
C PHE A 131 -5.31 28.77 13.78
N GLY A 132 -5.62 29.84 14.53
CA GLY A 132 -6.98 30.21 14.91
C GLY A 132 -7.65 29.25 15.91
N VAL A 133 -6.87 28.41 16.59
CA VAL A 133 -7.34 27.55 17.69
C VAL A 133 -7.10 28.29 19.00
N GLY A 134 -8.04 28.15 19.94
CA GLY A 134 -7.89 28.70 21.28
C GLY A 134 -8.23 27.66 22.34
N VAL A 135 -7.60 27.77 23.51
CA VAL A 135 -7.88 26.92 24.67
C VAL A 135 -8.68 27.72 25.67
N SER A 136 -9.80 27.15 26.14
CA SER A 136 -10.62 27.72 27.20
C SER A 136 -10.29 27.02 28.50
N SER A 137 -9.75 27.78 29.46
CA SER A 137 -9.50 27.31 30.82
C SER A 137 -10.82 26.99 31.55
N THR A 138 -11.12 25.69 31.66
CA THR A 138 -12.28 25.10 32.32
C THR A 138 -12.00 23.63 32.62
N THR A 139 -12.77 22.98 33.50
CA THR A 139 -12.70 21.53 33.67
C THR A 139 -14.03 20.94 33.21
N ALA A 140 -14.03 20.27 32.06
CA ALA A 140 -15.22 19.64 31.53
C ALA A 140 -15.74 18.55 32.47
N GLN A 141 -17.07 18.49 32.64
CA GLN A 141 -17.73 17.48 33.48
C GLN A 141 -18.97 16.91 32.80
N ASP A 142 -19.13 15.59 32.84
CA ASP A 142 -20.33 14.90 32.38
C ASP A 142 -20.66 13.71 33.28
N PRO A 143 -21.41 13.92 34.38
CA PRO A 143 -21.82 12.84 35.28
C PRO A 143 -22.70 11.76 34.62
N ARG A 144 -23.25 12.01 33.43
CA ARG A 144 -24.12 11.05 32.71
C ARG A 144 -23.35 10.22 31.70
N ARG A 145 -22.28 10.77 31.14
CA ARG A 145 -21.40 10.11 30.17
C ARG A 145 -19.96 10.23 30.62
N SER A 146 -19.67 9.63 31.77
CA SER A 146 -18.34 9.57 32.35
C SER A 146 -17.76 8.16 32.29
N TYR A 147 -16.45 8.05 32.10
CA TYR A 147 -15.71 6.82 32.30
C TYR A 147 -15.54 6.54 33.80
N ARG A 148 -15.75 5.28 34.20
CA ARG A 148 -15.64 4.80 35.60
C ARG A 148 -16.39 5.64 36.63
N GLU A 149 -17.52 6.25 36.24
CA GLU A 149 -18.37 7.09 37.11
C GLU A 149 -17.66 8.33 37.70
N VAL A 150 -16.56 8.78 37.07
CA VAL A 150 -15.83 9.99 37.47
C VAL A 150 -16.27 11.16 36.59
N ALA A 151 -16.99 12.14 37.17
CA ALA A 151 -17.64 13.19 36.38
C ALA A 151 -16.71 13.98 35.44
N HIS A 152 -15.44 14.17 35.77
CA HIS A 152 -14.47 14.87 34.91
C HIS A 152 -13.86 13.97 33.82
N TRP A 153 -14.05 12.64 33.88
CA TRP A 153 -13.58 11.68 32.88
C TRP A 153 -14.62 11.55 31.77
N VAL A 154 -14.72 12.59 30.94
CA VAL A 154 -15.78 12.78 29.95
C VAL A 154 -15.61 11.82 28.78
N LEU A 155 -16.64 11.00 28.50
CA LEU A 155 -16.72 10.22 27.27
C LEU A 155 -17.14 11.13 26.12
N ALA A 156 -16.22 11.33 25.17
CA ALA A 156 -16.43 12.23 24.07
C ALA A 156 -17.46 11.70 23.04
N GLU A 157 -18.11 12.63 22.36
CA GLU A 157 -18.93 12.37 21.17
C GLU A 157 -18.22 12.85 19.92
N ARG A 158 -18.47 12.19 18.79
CA ARG A 158 -18.01 12.68 17.50
C ARG A 158 -18.57 14.08 17.24
N GLY A 159 -17.70 15.02 16.87
CA GLY A 159 -18.07 16.43 16.74
C GLY A 159 -18.89 16.75 15.49
N GLY A 160 -18.77 15.92 14.44
CA GLY A 160 -19.48 16.11 13.17
C GLY A 160 -19.45 14.88 12.27
N PRO A 161 -19.98 14.99 11.04
CA PRO A 161 -19.83 13.95 10.02
C PRO A 161 -18.35 13.76 9.66
N VAL A 162 -18.01 12.57 9.17
CA VAL A 162 -16.66 12.25 8.70
C VAL A 162 -16.24 13.22 7.59
N GLY A 163 -15.07 13.85 7.74
CA GLY A 163 -14.45 14.70 6.74
C GLY A 163 -13.97 13.95 5.50
N ALA A 164 -13.02 14.56 4.77
CA ALA A 164 -12.38 13.95 3.60
C ALA A 164 -11.44 12.80 3.98
N ASP A 165 -10.80 12.90 5.14
CA ASP A 165 -10.07 11.80 5.77
C ASP A 165 -10.91 11.27 6.93
N ASP A 166 -10.91 9.96 7.17
CA ASP A 166 -11.51 9.37 8.37
C ASP A 166 -10.47 9.35 9.49
N ILE A 167 -10.19 10.53 10.06
CA ILE A 167 -9.18 10.70 11.12
C ILE A 167 -9.48 9.81 12.34
N LEU A 168 -10.76 9.49 12.55
CA LEU A 168 -11.25 8.64 13.63
C LEU A 168 -11.51 7.18 13.18
N ALA A 169 -10.92 6.74 12.06
CA ALA A 169 -11.02 5.36 11.62
C ALA A 169 -10.53 4.41 12.72
N GLY A 170 -11.39 3.47 13.13
CA GLY A 170 -11.09 2.54 14.22
C GLY A 170 -11.18 3.14 15.63
N VAL A 171 -11.75 4.34 15.79
CA VAL A 171 -11.98 4.99 17.10
C VAL A 171 -13.48 4.99 17.39
N GLY A 172 -13.93 4.07 18.25
CA GLY A 172 -15.31 3.98 18.71
C GLY A 172 -15.58 4.84 19.95
N ALA A 173 -14.61 4.95 20.86
CA ALA A 173 -14.73 5.75 22.07
C ALA A 173 -13.39 6.35 22.55
N ALA A 174 -13.47 7.54 23.15
CA ALA A 174 -12.36 8.21 23.83
C ALA A 174 -12.86 8.92 25.09
N CYS A 175 -12.04 8.88 26.14
CA CYS A 175 -12.27 9.47 27.45
C CYS A 175 -11.26 10.60 27.68
N PHE A 176 -11.76 11.79 27.99
CA PHE A 176 -10.95 12.94 28.37
C PHE A 176 -11.02 13.11 29.89
N TYR A 177 -9.90 12.98 30.61
CA TYR A 177 -9.80 12.84 32.06
C TYR A 177 -9.89 14.17 32.79
N ARG A 178 -9.20 15.20 32.30
CA ARG A 178 -9.23 16.56 32.86
C ARG A 178 -9.20 17.57 31.73
N ALA A 179 -10.15 17.44 30.81
CA ALA A 179 -10.17 18.32 29.65
C ALA A 179 -10.56 19.76 29.98
N GLY A 180 -9.90 20.68 29.29
CA GLY A 180 -10.41 22.01 28.98
C GLY A 180 -11.51 21.98 27.94
N ALA A 181 -11.64 23.08 27.21
CA ALA A 181 -12.43 23.14 25.99
C ALA A 181 -11.65 23.91 24.91
N LEU A 182 -11.92 23.62 23.64
CA LEU A 182 -11.27 24.29 22.52
C LEU A 182 -12.24 25.21 21.79
N THR A 183 -11.71 26.28 21.21
CA THR A 183 -12.38 27.03 20.15
C THR A 183 -11.70 26.73 18.81
N ALA A 184 -12.49 26.47 17.78
CA ALA A 184 -11.99 26.12 16.45
C ALA A 184 -12.24 27.24 15.45
N PRO A 185 -11.35 27.48 14.47
CA PRO A 185 -11.59 28.45 13.41
C PRO A 185 -12.66 27.94 12.44
N VAL A 186 -13.22 28.84 11.63
CA VAL A 186 -14.18 28.46 10.57
C VAL A 186 -13.50 27.51 9.60
N GLY A 187 -14.14 26.35 9.34
CA GLY A 187 -13.62 25.34 8.41
C GLY A 187 -12.73 24.26 9.05
N ALA A 188 -12.42 24.38 10.35
CA ALA A 188 -11.80 23.29 11.09
C ALA A 188 -12.78 22.12 11.34
N GLU A 189 -12.25 20.92 11.48
CA GLU A 189 -13.00 19.73 11.84
C GLU A 189 -12.96 19.54 13.36
N VAL A 190 -14.11 19.63 14.01
CA VAL A 190 -14.25 19.22 15.42
C VAL A 190 -14.38 17.70 15.44
N LEU A 191 -13.31 17.03 15.84
CA LEU A 191 -13.23 15.56 15.87
C LEU A 191 -14.09 15.01 17.00
N LEU A 192 -13.87 15.55 18.20
CA LEU A 192 -14.47 15.08 19.45
C LEU A 192 -14.97 16.27 20.26
N ARG A 193 -16.10 16.11 20.95
CA ARG A 193 -16.73 17.14 21.79
C ARG A 193 -17.40 16.54 23.02
N THR A 194 -17.68 17.37 24.02
CA THR A 194 -18.52 16.98 25.16
C THR A 194 -19.97 16.73 24.72
N SER A 195 -20.74 15.99 25.52
CA SER A 195 -22.14 15.72 25.21
C SER A 195 -23.03 16.96 25.43
N PRO A 196 -24.30 16.94 24.95
CA PRO A 196 -25.28 17.97 25.28
C PRO A 196 -25.63 18.07 26.77
N THR A 197 -25.26 17.09 27.60
CA THR A 197 -25.52 17.08 29.05
C THR A 197 -24.31 17.41 29.90
N ALA A 198 -23.14 17.60 29.27
CA ALA A 198 -21.92 18.00 29.92
C ALA A 198 -21.94 19.50 30.30
N ASP A 199 -20.99 19.91 31.12
CA ASP A 199 -20.64 21.31 31.37
C ASP A 199 -19.15 21.52 31.04
N PRO A 200 -18.79 22.34 30.03
CA PRO A 200 -19.70 22.97 29.06
C PRO A 200 -20.32 21.97 28.08
N ALA A 201 -21.56 22.21 27.67
CA ALA A 201 -22.30 21.33 26.75
C ALA A 201 -21.84 21.49 25.29
N GLY A 202 -21.58 20.38 24.59
CA GLY A 202 -21.23 20.39 23.16
C GLY A 202 -19.90 21.06 22.82
N ALA A 203 -19.02 21.26 23.80
CA ALA A 203 -17.76 21.96 23.65
C ALA A 203 -16.72 21.09 22.93
N PRO A 204 -15.96 21.63 21.96
CA PRO A 204 -14.87 20.91 21.30
C PRO A 204 -13.80 20.43 22.30
N LEU A 205 -13.40 19.17 22.16
CA LEU A 205 -12.33 18.53 22.94
C LEU A 205 -11.12 18.16 22.09
N ALA A 206 -11.34 17.87 20.80
CA ALA A 206 -10.28 17.68 19.82
C ALA A 206 -10.63 18.35 18.49
N VAL A 207 -9.67 19.11 17.93
CA VAL A 207 -9.86 19.90 16.71
C VAL A 207 -8.74 19.59 15.71
N ALA A 208 -9.10 19.40 14.46
CA ALA A 208 -8.19 19.27 13.33
C ALA A 208 -8.30 20.47 12.38
N VAL A 209 -7.17 21.06 12.03
CA VAL A 209 -7.06 22.22 11.14
C VAL A 209 -6.11 21.88 9.99
N ARG A 210 -6.50 22.22 8.76
CA ARG A 210 -5.57 22.27 7.63
C ARG A 210 -5.05 23.68 7.48
N ALA A 211 -3.73 23.84 7.58
CA ALA A 211 -3.05 25.13 7.50
C ALA A 211 -2.13 25.12 6.28
N ASP A 212 -2.64 25.65 5.17
CA ASP A 212 -1.99 25.58 3.85
C ASP A 212 -1.66 24.12 3.47
N ALA A 213 -0.38 23.77 3.37
CA ALA A 213 0.04 22.39 3.05
C ALA A 213 0.07 21.46 4.28
N GLY A 214 0.16 22.01 5.49
CA GLY A 214 0.28 21.23 6.73
C GLY A 214 -0.99 21.13 7.53
N ARG A 215 -0.83 20.56 8.73
CA ARG A 215 -1.95 20.06 9.53
C ARG A 215 -1.69 20.30 11.01
N VAL A 216 -2.73 20.70 11.74
CA VAL A 216 -2.67 20.91 13.19
C VAL A 216 -3.77 20.09 13.86
N ALA A 217 -3.40 19.34 14.89
CA ALA A 217 -4.33 18.66 15.78
C ALA A 217 -4.13 19.18 17.20
N VAL A 218 -5.24 19.55 17.86
CA VAL A 218 -5.20 20.06 19.23
C VAL A 218 -6.17 19.25 20.08
N PHE A 219 -5.71 18.78 21.22
CA PHE A 219 -6.51 18.10 22.24
C PHE A 219 -6.57 18.96 23.49
N ALA A 220 -7.74 18.99 24.13
CA ALA A 220 -7.98 19.75 25.36
C ALA A 220 -7.47 19.05 26.63
N ASP A 221 -6.80 17.91 26.49
CA ASP A 221 -6.39 17.03 27.59
C ASP A 221 -5.05 16.39 27.26
N SER A 222 -4.10 16.58 28.17
CA SER A 222 -2.76 16.02 28.07
C SER A 222 -2.62 14.65 28.75
N ASP A 223 -3.56 14.26 29.62
CA ASP A 223 -3.58 12.92 30.23
C ASP A 223 -4.00 11.83 29.22
N LEU A 224 -4.78 12.19 28.19
CA LEU A 224 -5.42 11.26 27.22
C LEU A 224 -4.46 10.19 26.63
N PHE A 225 -3.21 10.56 26.37
CA PHE A 225 -2.20 9.69 25.77
C PHE A 225 -1.06 9.30 26.73
N GLY A 226 -1.23 9.59 28.02
CA GLY A 226 -0.32 9.18 29.09
C GLY A 226 -0.20 7.66 29.20
N ASP A 227 0.93 7.19 29.74
CA ASP A 227 1.24 5.76 29.89
C ASP A 227 0.21 5.00 30.76
N ASP A 228 -0.57 5.71 31.58
CA ASP A 228 -1.66 5.18 32.41
C ASP A 228 -3.04 5.15 31.72
N SER A 229 -3.18 5.86 30.60
CA SER A 229 -4.46 6.18 29.96
C SER A 229 -4.54 5.76 28.49
N ILE A 230 -3.41 5.56 27.81
CA ILE A 230 -3.39 5.25 26.36
C ILE A 230 -3.96 3.88 26.00
N ASP A 231 -4.04 2.96 26.97
CA ASP A 231 -4.66 1.64 26.82
C ASP A 231 -6.17 1.64 27.12
N ASP A 232 -6.72 2.74 27.63
CA ASP A 232 -8.16 2.86 27.83
C ASP A 232 -8.86 3.06 26.46
N LEU A 233 -9.97 2.37 26.27
CA LEU A 233 -10.82 2.49 25.07
C LEU A 233 -10.00 2.38 23.77
N ASP A 234 -10.15 3.34 22.85
CA ASP A 234 -9.45 3.36 21.56
C ASP A 234 -8.38 4.45 21.48
N HIS A 235 -7.82 4.89 22.62
CA HIS A 235 -6.86 6.00 22.66
C HIS A 235 -5.59 5.71 21.84
N ALA A 236 -5.09 4.47 21.86
CA ALA A 236 -3.97 4.04 21.03
C ALA A 236 -4.26 4.15 19.52
N ALA A 237 -5.49 3.89 19.08
CA ALA A 237 -5.89 4.06 17.68
C ALA A 237 -6.00 5.55 17.32
N LEU A 238 -6.60 6.35 18.20
CA LEU A 238 -6.71 7.80 18.06
C LEU A 238 -5.33 8.47 17.97
N TRP A 239 -4.39 8.09 18.84
CA TRP A 239 -3.02 8.60 18.87
C TRP A 239 -2.27 8.32 17.56
N ARG A 240 -2.27 7.06 17.12
CA ARG A 240 -1.62 6.69 15.85
C ARG A 240 -2.26 7.43 14.68
N GLY A 241 -3.59 7.38 14.59
CA GLY A 241 -4.35 8.03 13.52
C GLY A 241 -4.07 9.53 13.43
N ILE A 242 -4.07 10.25 14.55
CA ILE A 242 -3.87 11.70 14.54
C ILE A 242 -2.44 12.10 14.20
N VAL A 243 -1.44 11.37 14.68
CA VAL A 243 -0.03 11.64 14.35
C VAL A 243 0.25 11.32 12.90
N THR A 244 -0.21 10.19 12.38
CA THR A 244 -0.08 9.85 10.96
C THR A 244 -0.83 10.84 10.07
N TRP A 245 -2.01 11.30 10.50
CA TRP A 245 -2.74 12.35 9.80
C TRP A 245 -1.96 13.65 9.80
N ALA A 246 -1.44 14.09 10.95
CA ALA A 246 -0.68 15.33 11.08
C ALA A 246 0.59 15.31 10.21
N ALA A 247 1.24 14.15 10.07
CA ALA A 247 2.44 13.95 9.25
C ALA A 247 2.23 14.21 7.75
N GLY A 248 0.98 14.40 7.31
CA GLY A 248 0.70 14.88 5.97
C GLY A 248 1.13 13.94 4.85
N GLU A 249 1.37 14.53 3.68
CA GLU A 249 1.96 13.81 2.57
C GLU A 249 3.44 13.57 2.86
N PRO A 250 3.96 12.36 2.62
CA PRO A 250 5.38 12.08 2.78
C PRO A 250 6.20 13.04 1.91
N ALA A 251 7.28 13.59 2.47
CA ALA A 251 8.22 14.38 1.68
C ALA A 251 8.64 13.57 0.44
N ALA A 252 8.57 14.19 -0.73
CA ALA A 252 9.02 13.55 -1.96
C ALA A 252 10.51 13.22 -1.81
N ASP A 253 10.87 11.94 -1.86
CA ASP A 253 12.27 11.56 -1.77
C ASP A 253 12.99 12.03 -3.05
N ALA A 254 13.83 13.04 -2.86
CA ALA A 254 14.51 13.75 -3.94
C ALA A 254 15.85 13.09 -4.25
N ALA A 255 15.81 11.89 -4.84
CA ALA A 255 16.82 11.44 -5.80
C ALA A 255 16.35 10.17 -6.51
N ALA A 256 16.06 10.25 -7.80
CA ALA A 256 16.10 9.06 -8.65
C ALA A 256 17.49 8.41 -8.45
N VAL A 257 17.53 7.14 -8.03
CA VAL A 257 18.82 6.43 -7.92
C VAL A 257 19.45 6.43 -9.30
N ALA A 258 20.59 7.13 -9.41
CA ALA A 258 21.30 7.27 -10.66
C ALA A 258 21.76 5.88 -11.13
N SER A 259 21.40 5.52 -12.37
CA SER A 259 21.84 4.29 -13.00
C SER A 259 22.94 4.61 -14.02
N GLU A 260 24.13 4.05 -13.79
CA GLU A 260 25.24 4.14 -14.75
C GLU A 260 24.84 3.49 -16.09
N ALA A 261 24.13 2.36 -16.04
CA ALA A 261 23.66 1.66 -17.23
C ALA A 261 22.66 2.48 -18.05
N ALA A 262 21.69 3.15 -17.39
CA ALA A 262 20.73 3.99 -18.08
C ALA A 262 21.38 5.26 -18.69
N ALA A 263 22.44 5.78 -18.07
CA ALA A 263 23.21 6.91 -18.57
C ALA A 263 24.22 6.53 -19.67
N HIS A 264 24.52 5.24 -19.82
CA HIS A 264 25.50 4.75 -20.78
C HIS A 264 24.99 4.89 -22.24
N PRO A 265 25.77 5.43 -23.19
CA PRO A 265 25.30 5.66 -24.58
C PRO A 265 24.78 4.41 -25.29
N ALA A 266 25.41 3.26 -25.03
CA ALA A 266 24.99 1.98 -25.61
C ALA A 266 23.57 1.57 -25.20
N TRP A 267 23.03 2.06 -24.08
CA TRP A 267 21.63 1.81 -23.72
C TRP A 267 20.66 2.50 -24.68
N ALA A 268 20.93 3.76 -25.03
CA ALA A 268 20.12 4.49 -26.00
C ALA A 268 20.20 3.84 -27.39
N GLU A 269 21.39 3.38 -27.79
CA GLU A 269 21.59 2.63 -29.03
C GLU A 269 20.85 1.29 -29.04
N LEU A 270 20.91 0.54 -27.92
CA LEU A 270 20.18 -0.72 -27.75
C LEU A 270 18.68 -0.52 -27.94
N LYS A 271 18.09 0.47 -27.24
CA LYS A 271 16.67 0.77 -27.38
C LYS A 271 16.30 1.11 -28.83
N ALA A 272 17.06 1.99 -29.48
CA ALA A 272 16.80 2.38 -30.85
C ALA A 272 16.86 1.19 -31.82
N ALA A 273 17.85 0.32 -31.66
CA ALA A 273 18.00 -0.88 -32.49
C ALA A 273 16.89 -1.91 -32.24
N VAL A 274 16.43 -2.06 -30.99
CA VAL A 274 15.26 -2.88 -30.67
C VAL A 274 14.01 -2.34 -31.35
N GLU A 275 13.74 -1.04 -31.26
CA GLU A 275 12.58 -0.44 -31.92
C GLU A 275 12.65 -0.51 -33.46
N GLU A 276 13.86 -0.54 -34.05
CA GLU A 276 14.06 -0.79 -35.47
C GLU A 276 13.77 -2.25 -35.85
N LEU A 277 14.14 -3.22 -35.00
CA LEU A 277 13.93 -4.65 -35.27
C LEU A 277 12.45 -5.05 -35.20
N ARG A 278 11.70 -4.53 -34.23
CA ARG A 278 10.35 -4.99 -33.87
C ARG A 278 9.35 -5.04 -35.03
N PRO A 279 9.24 -4.01 -35.91
CA PRO A 279 8.29 -4.03 -37.03
C PRO A 279 8.54 -5.15 -38.05
N PHE A 280 9.74 -5.76 -38.05
CA PHE A 280 10.08 -6.86 -38.94
C PHE A 280 9.70 -8.24 -38.39
N GLN A 281 9.35 -8.33 -37.10
CA GLN A 281 9.04 -9.60 -36.45
C GLN A 281 7.58 -10.02 -36.69
N LEU A 282 7.38 -11.31 -36.95
CA LEU A 282 6.08 -11.97 -36.92
C LEU A 282 5.68 -12.30 -35.47
N LYS A 283 4.48 -12.86 -35.28
CA LYS A 283 3.93 -13.18 -33.95
C LYS A 283 4.80 -14.12 -33.11
N ASP A 284 5.54 -15.01 -33.75
CA ASP A 284 6.45 -15.96 -33.10
C ASP A 284 7.88 -15.40 -32.92
N GLY A 285 8.11 -14.15 -33.32
CA GLY A 285 9.38 -13.44 -33.25
C GLY A 285 10.27 -13.62 -34.47
N SER A 286 9.92 -14.49 -35.42
CA SER A 286 10.70 -14.72 -36.64
C SER A 286 10.66 -13.53 -37.59
N VAL A 287 11.68 -13.38 -38.45
CA VAL A 287 11.76 -12.31 -39.44
C VAL A 287 11.63 -12.89 -40.86
N PRO A 288 10.72 -12.38 -41.70
CA PRO A 288 10.61 -12.81 -43.09
C PRO A 288 11.88 -12.54 -43.90
N ALA A 289 12.22 -13.42 -44.84
CA ALA A 289 13.41 -13.29 -45.68
C ALA A 289 13.51 -11.94 -46.43
N ALA A 290 12.37 -11.32 -46.76
CA ALA A 290 12.33 -10.02 -47.41
C ALA A 290 12.81 -8.86 -46.51
N SER A 291 12.64 -8.98 -45.19
CA SER A 291 13.04 -7.98 -44.20
C SER A 291 14.38 -8.31 -43.53
N ALA A 292 14.93 -9.50 -43.79
CA ALA A 292 16.15 -9.97 -43.16
C ALA A 292 17.35 -9.02 -43.32
N PRO A 293 17.65 -8.41 -44.50
CA PRO A 293 18.80 -7.51 -44.62
C PRO A 293 18.78 -6.30 -43.68
N ASP A 294 17.61 -5.73 -43.41
CA ASP A 294 17.47 -4.58 -42.51
C ASP A 294 17.41 -5.03 -41.04
N ALA A 295 16.69 -6.11 -40.74
CA ALA A 295 16.68 -6.71 -39.40
C ALA A 295 18.08 -7.11 -38.93
N ARG A 296 18.96 -7.59 -39.83
CA ARG A 296 20.36 -7.91 -39.50
C ARG A 296 21.18 -6.70 -39.08
N LYS A 297 20.91 -5.50 -39.63
CA LYS A 297 21.59 -4.26 -39.22
C LYS A 297 21.20 -3.90 -37.78
N ALA A 298 19.91 -3.92 -37.49
CA ALA A 298 19.40 -3.70 -36.14
C ALA A 298 19.95 -4.75 -35.17
N LEU A 299 19.97 -6.03 -35.55
CA LEU A 299 20.50 -7.12 -34.72
C LEU A 299 22.00 -6.98 -34.43
N ALA A 300 22.80 -6.52 -35.40
CA ALA A 300 24.22 -6.25 -35.20
C ALA A 300 24.44 -5.11 -34.19
N LEU A 301 23.61 -4.07 -34.23
CA LEU A 301 23.64 -2.98 -33.23
C LEU A 301 23.21 -3.49 -31.85
N ILE A 302 22.11 -4.25 -31.75
CA ILE A 302 21.68 -4.89 -30.50
C ILE A 302 22.84 -5.69 -29.88
N THR A 303 23.49 -6.54 -30.69
CA THR A 303 24.62 -7.36 -30.24
C THR A 303 25.77 -6.51 -29.71
N ALA A 304 26.19 -5.48 -30.46
CA ALA A 304 27.27 -4.59 -30.05
C ALA A 304 26.94 -3.79 -28.78
N SER A 305 25.69 -3.33 -28.65
CA SER A 305 25.25 -2.58 -27.46
C SER A 305 25.18 -3.48 -26.22
N VAL A 306 24.75 -4.73 -26.35
CA VAL A 306 24.81 -5.72 -25.24
C VAL A 306 26.26 -5.97 -24.82
N GLU A 307 27.18 -6.17 -25.76
CA GLU A 307 28.61 -6.34 -25.46
C GLU A 307 29.21 -5.10 -24.77
N ALA A 308 28.78 -3.90 -25.16
CA ALA A 308 29.24 -2.65 -24.56
C ALA A 308 28.69 -2.41 -23.14
N LEU A 309 27.48 -2.88 -22.85
CA LEU A 309 26.84 -2.77 -21.52
C LEU A 309 27.29 -3.88 -20.56
N ALA A 310 27.63 -5.07 -21.07
CA ALA A 310 27.96 -6.24 -20.25
C ALA A 310 29.00 -6.01 -19.13
N PRO A 311 30.06 -5.20 -19.32
CA PRO A 311 31.01 -4.90 -18.24
C PRO A 311 30.39 -4.23 -17.00
N LEU A 312 29.23 -3.58 -17.12
CA LEU A 312 28.50 -2.98 -16.01
C LEU A 312 27.75 -4.03 -15.15
N PHE A 313 27.59 -5.26 -15.67
CA PHE A 313 26.83 -6.34 -15.05
C PHE A 313 27.70 -7.59 -14.82
N PRO A 314 28.79 -7.50 -14.04
CA PRO A 314 29.72 -8.62 -13.86
C PRO A 314 29.08 -9.87 -13.21
N HIS A 315 27.99 -9.68 -12.47
CA HIS A 315 27.23 -10.77 -11.85
C HIS A 315 26.41 -11.59 -12.87
N ASP A 316 26.15 -11.01 -14.04
CA ASP A 316 25.33 -11.56 -15.13
C ASP A 316 26.18 -11.93 -16.36
N ALA A 317 27.50 -11.91 -16.26
CA ALA A 317 28.42 -12.08 -17.40
C ALA A 317 28.14 -13.36 -18.21
N ALA A 318 27.92 -14.49 -17.54
CA ALA A 318 27.62 -15.76 -18.22
C ALA A 318 26.31 -15.71 -19.02
N TYR A 319 25.32 -14.96 -18.53
CA TYR A 319 24.04 -14.75 -19.20
C TYR A 319 24.20 -13.80 -20.40
N LEU A 320 24.88 -12.67 -20.24
CA LEU A 320 25.08 -11.73 -21.34
C LEU A 320 25.96 -12.31 -22.45
N ASP A 321 26.95 -13.15 -22.12
CA ASP A 321 27.72 -13.93 -23.09
C ASP A 321 26.82 -14.92 -23.85
N ALA A 322 25.91 -15.61 -23.15
CA ALA A 322 24.93 -16.50 -23.76
C ALA A 322 23.96 -15.74 -24.68
N CYS A 323 23.50 -14.55 -24.28
CA CYS A 323 22.67 -13.67 -25.11
C CYS A 323 23.36 -13.31 -26.42
N VAL A 324 24.62 -12.91 -26.36
CA VAL A 324 25.42 -12.61 -27.56
C VAL A 324 25.58 -13.86 -28.44
N GLY A 325 25.77 -15.03 -27.83
CA GLY A 325 25.79 -16.32 -28.54
C GLY A 325 24.48 -16.62 -29.26
N ASP A 326 23.35 -16.48 -28.58
CA ASP A 326 22.00 -16.73 -29.10
C ASP A 326 21.63 -15.74 -30.22
N LEU A 327 21.98 -14.45 -30.07
CA LEU A 327 21.82 -13.42 -31.11
C LEU A 327 22.60 -13.78 -32.38
N ARG A 328 23.87 -14.17 -32.24
CA ARG A 328 24.73 -14.57 -33.37
C ARG A 328 24.24 -15.86 -34.05
N ARG A 329 23.75 -16.82 -33.28
CA ARG A 329 23.14 -18.05 -33.82
C ARG A 329 21.88 -17.72 -34.61
N TRP A 330 20.98 -16.91 -34.05
CA TRP A 330 19.74 -16.50 -34.71
C TRP A 330 20.00 -15.78 -36.03
N ASP A 331 21.01 -14.91 -36.08
CA ASP A 331 21.51 -14.29 -37.32
C ASP A 331 22.01 -15.33 -38.35
N ALA A 332 22.91 -16.21 -37.93
CA ALA A 332 23.52 -17.22 -38.80
C ALA A 332 22.49 -18.21 -39.37
N GLU A 333 21.43 -18.51 -38.63
CA GLU A 333 20.36 -19.46 -39.00
C GLU A 333 19.23 -18.82 -39.81
N GLY A 334 19.34 -17.53 -40.14
CA GLY A 334 18.41 -16.88 -41.08
C GLY A 334 17.23 -16.17 -40.42
N LEU A 335 17.29 -15.85 -39.13
CA LEU A 335 16.24 -15.15 -38.37
C LEU A 335 14.90 -15.90 -38.34
N GLY A 336 14.94 -17.23 -38.17
CA GLY A 336 13.75 -18.07 -37.94
C GLY A 336 13.07 -17.79 -36.60
N VAL A 337 12.29 -18.73 -36.05
CA VAL A 337 11.75 -18.56 -34.68
C VAL A 337 12.92 -18.43 -33.70
N PRO A 338 13.00 -17.37 -32.87
CA PRO A 338 14.12 -17.18 -31.96
C PRO A 338 14.19 -18.32 -30.93
N ASP A 339 15.41 -18.77 -30.64
CA ASP A 339 15.71 -19.69 -29.55
C ASP A 339 16.71 -19.02 -28.63
N PHE A 340 16.30 -18.68 -27.42
CA PHE A 340 17.13 -18.06 -26.38
C PHE A 340 17.21 -18.92 -25.12
N LEU A 341 17.09 -20.25 -25.26
CA LEU A 341 17.08 -21.17 -24.11
C LEU A 341 18.40 -21.12 -23.33
N ASP A 342 19.54 -20.96 -24.01
CA ASP A 342 20.84 -20.93 -23.34
C ASP A 342 20.98 -19.66 -22.48
N SER A 343 20.55 -18.51 -23.02
CA SER A 343 20.42 -17.25 -22.28
C SER A 343 19.45 -17.38 -21.10
N LEU A 344 18.27 -17.95 -21.32
CA LEU A 344 17.24 -18.12 -20.28
C LEU A 344 17.75 -18.95 -19.09
N LEU A 345 18.47 -20.03 -19.37
CA LEU A 345 19.04 -20.90 -18.34
C LEU A 345 20.22 -20.23 -17.60
N ALA A 346 20.97 -19.35 -18.28
CA ALA A 346 22.07 -18.62 -17.67
C ALA A 346 21.60 -17.44 -16.79
N PHE A 347 20.45 -16.83 -17.09
CA PHE A 347 19.89 -15.75 -16.29
C PHE A 347 19.30 -16.29 -14.98
N GLN A 348 19.96 -15.99 -13.86
CA GLN A 348 19.63 -16.52 -12.53
C GLN A 348 19.53 -15.40 -11.48
N PRO A 349 18.63 -14.39 -11.67
CA PRO A 349 18.54 -13.23 -10.79
C PRO A 349 18.16 -13.57 -9.35
N GLN A 350 17.42 -14.67 -9.14
CA GLN A 350 17.03 -15.13 -7.80
C GLN A 350 18.23 -15.55 -6.93
N LEU A 351 19.39 -15.83 -7.54
CA LEU A 351 20.63 -16.12 -6.80
C LEU A 351 21.31 -14.85 -6.28
N ARG A 352 20.91 -13.66 -6.76
CA ARG A 352 21.54 -12.36 -6.49
C ARG A 352 20.50 -11.29 -6.16
N ARG A 353 19.69 -11.53 -5.12
CA ARG A 353 18.66 -10.59 -4.64
C ARG A 353 19.26 -9.47 -3.76
N GLU A 354 20.38 -8.87 -4.17
CA GLU A 354 20.95 -7.75 -3.43
C GLU A 354 20.13 -6.47 -3.71
N ASP A 355 19.71 -5.74 -2.67
CA ASP A 355 18.90 -4.54 -2.84
C ASP A 355 19.60 -3.50 -3.73
N GLY A 356 18.89 -3.00 -4.73
CA GLY A 356 19.41 -2.04 -5.70
C GLY A 356 20.32 -2.63 -6.79
N LEU A 357 20.58 -3.95 -6.81
CA LEU A 357 21.36 -4.58 -7.87
C LEU A 357 20.63 -4.46 -9.22
N GLU A 358 21.28 -3.85 -10.21
CA GLU A 358 20.71 -3.66 -11.55
C GLU A 358 21.00 -4.85 -12.47
N HIS A 359 20.05 -5.19 -13.34
CA HIS A 359 20.14 -6.21 -14.38
C HIS A 359 19.79 -5.63 -15.76
N LEU A 360 20.47 -6.12 -16.80
CA LEU A 360 20.10 -5.89 -18.21
C LEU A 360 19.37 -7.12 -18.76
N VAL A 361 18.05 -7.02 -18.90
CA VAL A 361 17.22 -8.11 -19.40
C VAL A 361 16.97 -7.91 -20.89
N VAL A 362 17.40 -8.85 -21.73
CA VAL A 362 17.26 -8.80 -23.19
C VAL A 362 16.79 -10.14 -23.73
N PHE A 363 15.56 -10.21 -24.21
CA PHE A 363 14.97 -11.45 -24.74
C PHE A 363 13.97 -11.18 -25.86
N PRO A 364 13.82 -12.11 -26.82
CA PRO A 364 12.58 -12.25 -27.58
C PRO A 364 11.49 -12.83 -26.67
N MET A 365 10.49 -12.04 -26.29
CA MET A 365 9.44 -12.42 -25.36
C MET A 365 8.10 -11.73 -25.69
N TYR A 366 7.02 -12.27 -25.13
CA TYR A 366 5.74 -11.55 -25.05
C TYR A 366 5.59 -10.93 -23.65
N THR A 367 4.79 -9.88 -23.50
CA THR A 367 4.52 -9.26 -22.20
C THR A 367 3.09 -9.56 -21.75
N GLN A 368 2.93 -10.17 -20.57
CA GLN A 368 1.60 -10.43 -19.99
C GLN A 368 0.86 -9.12 -19.74
N ASN A 369 -0.44 -9.04 -20.02
CA ASN A 369 -1.22 -7.79 -19.97
C ASN A 369 -0.65 -6.64 -20.84
N GLY A 370 0.21 -6.98 -21.82
CA GLY A 370 0.82 -6.05 -22.77
C GLY A 370 0.74 -6.57 -24.20
N ASN A 371 1.89 -6.85 -24.80
CA ASN A 371 2.00 -7.35 -26.16
C ASN A 371 2.08 -8.88 -26.17
N LEU A 372 1.13 -9.55 -26.84
CA LEU A 372 1.08 -11.01 -26.91
C LEU A 372 1.94 -11.59 -28.06
N ASP A 373 2.43 -10.75 -28.95
CA ASP A 373 3.39 -11.18 -29.97
C ASP A 373 4.80 -11.23 -29.36
N ARG A 374 5.60 -12.22 -29.78
CA ARG A 374 6.99 -12.33 -29.34
C ARG A 374 7.83 -11.30 -30.07
N ASN A 375 8.30 -10.29 -29.34
CA ASN A 375 9.19 -9.26 -29.84
C ASN A 375 10.49 -9.27 -29.04
N PHE A 376 11.59 -8.85 -29.67
CA PHE A 376 12.81 -8.58 -28.91
C PHE A 376 12.58 -7.35 -28.06
N GLU A 377 12.82 -7.45 -26.76
CA GLU A 377 12.64 -6.35 -25.80
C GLU A 377 13.88 -6.27 -24.91
N ALA A 378 14.21 -5.05 -24.50
CA ALA A 378 15.27 -4.73 -23.56
C ALA A 378 14.72 -3.96 -22.35
N VAL A 379 15.11 -4.37 -21.15
CA VAL A 379 14.70 -3.77 -19.87
C VAL A 379 15.92 -3.62 -18.97
N LEU A 380 16.09 -2.43 -18.40
CA LEU A 380 16.93 -2.20 -17.23
C LEU A 380 16.02 -2.23 -16.00
N CYS A 381 16.32 -3.12 -15.06
CA CYS A 381 15.60 -3.22 -13.82
C CYS A 381 16.55 -3.33 -12.64
N ARG A 382 16.10 -2.93 -11.46
CA ARG A 382 16.84 -3.08 -10.21
C ARG A 382 16.06 -3.97 -9.25
N VAL A 383 16.76 -4.79 -8.48
CA VAL A 383 16.16 -5.60 -7.43
C VAL A 383 15.71 -4.70 -6.27
N VAL A 384 14.56 -5.02 -5.67
CA VAL A 384 14.02 -4.38 -4.46
C VAL A 384 13.96 -5.42 -3.34
N TRP A 385 15.02 -5.53 -2.54
CA TRP A 385 15.18 -6.61 -1.55
C TRP A 385 15.70 -6.10 -0.21
N PRO A 386 14.94 -5.25 0.49
CA PRO A 386 15.39 -4.67 1.75
C PRO A 386 15.62 -5.76 2.82
N ASP A 387 16.55 -5.51 3.76
CA ASP A 387 16.97 -6.49 4.77
C ASP A 387 15.81 -7.11 5.57
N TRP A 388 14.77 -6.31 5.87
CA TRP A 388 13.59 -6.80 6.60
C TRP A 388 12.78 -7.82 5.80
N LEU A 389 12.71 -7.67 4.46
CA LEU A 389 12.02 -8.60 3.57
C LEU A 389 12.85 -9.89 3.42
N ALA A 390 14.17 -9.74 3.28
CA ALA A 390 15.10 -10.86 3.24
C ALA A 390 15.02 -11.72 4.52
N GLU A 391 14.95 -11.07 5.69
CA GLU A 391 14.76 -11.77 6.96
C GLU A 391 13.43 -12.50 7.04
N LEU A 392 12.36 -11.88 6.55
CA LEU A 392 11.03 -12.45 6.56
C LEU A 392 10.91 -13.69 5.64
N GLU A 393 11.47 -13.62 4.44
CA GLU A 393 11.53 -14.77 3.51
C GLU A 393 12.29 -15.94 4.14
N ARG A 394 13.46 -15.65 4.74
CA ARG A 394 14.31 -16.64 5.39
C ARG A 394 13.68 -17.32 6.60
N SER A 395 12.84 -16.60 7.35
CA SER A 395 12.34 -17.04 8.65
C SER A 395 10.90 -17.57 8.63
N ARG A 396 10.04 -17.07 7.73
CA ARG A 396 8.59 -17.34 7.79
C ARG A 396 7.93 -17.64 6.45
N TYR A 397 8.30 -16.93 5.37
CA TYR A 397 7.65 -17.07 4.07
C TYR A 397 8.66 -17.43 2.98
N ASP A 398 9.12 -18.69 2.98
CA ASP A 398 10.06 -19.18 1.98
C ASP A 398 9.51 -19.00 0.56
N ASN A 399 10.27 -18.29 -0.26
CA ASN A 399 9.98 -18.09 -1.68
C ASN A 399 11.28 -17.81 -2.45
N PRO A 400 12.07 -18.87 -2.75
CA PRO A 400 13.39 -18.71 -3.36
C PRO A 400 13.36 -18.31 -4.83
N MET A 401 12.19 -18.33 -5.50
CA MET A 401 12.05 -17.96 -6.92
C MET A 401 11.59 -16.51 -7.09
N PHE A 402 11.01 -15.91 -6.06
CA PHE A 402 10.50 -14.54 -6.12
C PHE A 402 11.64 -13.51 -6.20
N VAL A 403 11.55 -12.65 -7.22
CA VAL A 403 12.46 -11.53 -7.46
C VAL A 403 11.66 -10.24 -7.68
N PRO A 404 11.41 -9.46 -6.62
CA PRO A 404 10.82 -8.13 -6.78
C PRO A 404 11.81 -7.19 -7.46
N VAL A 405 11.33 -6.49 -8.48
CA VAL A 405 12.13 -5.57 -9.30
C VAL A 405 11.42 -4.23 -9.47
N ALA A 406 12.19 -3.20 -9.78
CA ALA A 406 11.70 -1.90 -10.19
C ALA A 406 12.28 -1.53 -11.56
N PHE A 407 11.49 -0.86 -12.40
CA PHE A 407 11.99 -0.37 -13.68
C PHE A 407 13.03 0.74 -13.49
N THR A 408 14.21 0.55 -14.06
CA THR A 408 15.15 1.64 -14.31
C THR A 408 14.81 2.29 -15.66
N ASP A 409 14.76 1.51 -16.74
CA ASP A 409 14.32 1.96 -18.07
C ASP A 409 13.91 0.78 -18.96
N PHE A 410 13.19 1.03 -20.05
CA PHE A 410 12.71 -0.06 -20.93
C PHE A 410 12.45 0.36 -22.37
N THR A 411 12.26 -0.65 -23.22
CA THR A 411 11.75 -0.58 -24.60
C THR A 411 10.22 -0.64 -24.64
N ALA A 412 9.59 -0.24 -25.75
CA ALA A 412 8.15 0.01 -25.79
C ALA A 412 7.25 -1.23 -25.57
N GLY A 413 7.79 -2.46 -25.50
CA GLY A 413 7.02 -3.65 -25.11
C GLY A 413 6.58 -3.64 -23.65
N TYR A 414 7.30 -2.87 -22.83
CA TYR A 414 6.94 -2.57 -21.45
C TYR A 414 6.30 -1.20 -21.26
N ASP A 415 6.07 -0.43 -22.33
CA ASP A 415 5.14 0.72 -22.32
C ASP A 415 3.69 0.20 -22.39
N THR A 416 3.31 -0.62 -21.41
CA THR A 416 2.04 -1.36 -21.34
C THR A 416 1.59 -1.50 -19.87
N ASN A 417 0.55 -2.30 -19.62
CA ASN A 417 0.14 -2.66 -18.26
C ASN A 417 0.89 -3.88 -17.70
N SER A 418 1.85 -4.45 -18.45
CA SER A 418 2.66 -5.57 -17.96
C SER A 418 3.46 -5.14 -16.74
N ALA A 419 3.32 -5.86 -15.64
CA ALA A 419 4.10 -5.63 -14.42
C ALA A 419 4.84 -6.89 -13.97
N VAL A 420 5.14 -7.78 -14.92
CA VAL A 420 5.86 -9.02 -14.64
C VAL A 420 6.96 -9.26 -15.68
N LEU A 421 7.97 -10.00 -15.25
CA LEU A 421 9.01 -10.58 -16.07
C LEU A 421 9.05 -12.06 -15.71
N PHE A 422 8.52 -12.92 -16.58
CA PHE A 422 8.44 -14.35 -16.32
C PHE A 422 9.18 -15.16 -17.38
N PRO A 423 9.94 -16.19 -16.99
CA PRO A 423 10.77 -16.97 -17.91
C PRO A 423 9.96 -17.73 -18.95
N GLU A 424 8.69 -18.06 -18.67
CA GLU A 424 7.74 -18.70 -19.60
C GLU A 424 7.44 -17.85 -20.85
N THR A 425 7.71 -16.54 -20.78
CA THR A 425 7.41 -15.62 -21.86
C THR A 425 8.45 -15.64 -22.98
N VAL A 426 9.66 -16.12 -22.68
CA VAL A 426 10.82 -16.10 -23.56
C VAL A 426 10.69 -17.13 -24.69
N ALA A 427 11.15 -16.75 -25.88
CA ALA A 427 11.21 -17.65 -27.03
C ALA A 427 12.35 -18.66 -26.87
N VAL A 428 12.00 -19.94 -26.78
CA VAL A 428 12.92 -21.06 -26.57
C VAL A 428 12.57 -22.24 -27.46
N ARG A 429 13.57 -23.03 -27.85
CA ARG A 429 13.39 -24.28 -28.62
C ARG A 429 12.55 -25.32 -27.87
N GLU A 430 12.66 -25.35 -26.55
CA GLU A 430 11.90 -26.25 -25.67
C GLU A 430 11.69 -25.60 -24.30
N THR A 431 10.54 -25.84 -23.68
CA THR A 431 10.23 -25.33 -22.34
C THR A 431 11.12 -26.01 -21.30
N PRO A 432 11.85 -25.25 -20.45
CA PRO A 432 12.61 -25.83 -19.34
C PRO A 432 11.74 -26.72 -18.45
N PRO A 433 12.29 -27.80 -17.88
CA PRO A 433 11.53 -28.67 -16.98
C PRO A 433 11.12 -27.96 -15.68
N LYS A 434 11.85 -26.91 -15.29
CA LYS A 434 11.60 -26.07 -14.13
C LYS A 434 12.05 -24.64 -14.42
N PHE A 435 11.24 -23.68 -14.01
CA PHE A 435 11.61 -22.27 -13.94
C PHE A 435 12.19 -21.94 -12.57
N THR A 436 13.16 -21.03 -12.52
CA THR A 436 13.93 -20.75 -11.30
C THR A 436 13.70 -19.36 -10.73
N TRP A 437 13.00 -18.48 -11.45
CA TRP A 437 12.77 -17.11 -11.04
C TRP A 437 11.44 -16.58 -11.59
N GLY A 438 10.85 -15.63 -10.87
CA GLY A 438 9.70 -14.85 -11.31
C GLY A 438 9.88 -13.39 -10.89
N GLY A 439 9.94 -12.49 -11.86
CA GLY A 439 10.11 -11.06 -11.65
C GLY A 439 8.79 -10.33 -11.57
N ILE A 440 8.58 -9.52 -10.53
CA ILE A 440 7.38 -8.66 -10.39
C ILE A 440 7.83 -7.21 -10.24
N PHE A 441 7.29 -6.32 -11.09
CA PHE A 441 7.61 -4.89 -11.10
C PHE A 441 6.80 -4.14 -10.04
N CYS A 442 7.28 -4.20 -8.80
CA CYS A 442 6.61 -3.61 -7.63
C CYS A 442 6.47 -2.08 -7.73
N ASP A 443 7.40 -1.40 -8.42
CA ASP A 443 7.32 0.05 -8.62
C ASP A 443 6.11 0.44 -9.48
N ARG A 444 5.85 -0.34 -10.54
CA ARG A 444 4.72 -0.14 -11.44
C ARG A 444 3.41 -0.49 -10.74
N GLU A 445 3.33 -1.63 -10.06
CA GLU A 445 2.10 -1.98 -9.33
C GLU A 445 1.77 -0.92 -8.27
N ALA A 446 2.76 -0.47 -7.49
CA ALA A 446 2.61 0.63 -6.54
C ALA A 446 2.14 1.93 -7.20
N ALA A 447 2.73 2.33 -8.34
CA ALA A 447 2.35 3.56 -9.03
C ALA A 447 0.92 3.50 -9.60
N ARG A 448 0.53 2.35 -10.19
CA ARG A 448 -0.82 2.10 -10.70
C ARG A 448 -1.84 2.11 -9.57
N PHE A 449 -1.55 1.38 -8.49
CA PHE A 449 -2.35 1.34 -7.28
C PHE A 449 -2.62 2.75 -6.74
N ARG A 450 -1.56 3.54 -6.48
CA ARG A 450 -1.69 4.89 -5.94
C ARG A 450 -2.57 5.78 -6.82
N ARG A 451 -2.31 5.78 -8.13
CA ARG A 451 -3.05 6.59 -9.11
C ARG A 451 -4.52 6.23 -9.17
N VAL A 452 -4.84 4.95 -9.33
CA VAL A 452 -6.22 4.47 -9.52
C VAL A 452 -7.00 4.52 -8.22
N SER A 453 -6.41 4.07 -7.11
CA SER A 453 -7.07 4.04 -5.80
C SER A 453 -7.34 5.44 -5.25
N ARG A 454 -6.46 6.42 -5.47
CA ARG A 454 -6.73 7.84 -5.16
C ARG A 454 -7.93 8.34 -5.95
N ALA A 455 -7.91 8.17 -7.28
CA ALA A 455 -9.00 8.62 -8.14
C ALA A 455 -10.34 7.94 -7.81
N ALA A 456 -10.30 6.66 -7.43
CA ALA A 456 -11.46 5.92 -6.96
C ALA A 456 -11.99 6.46 -5.63
N ALA A 457 -11.11 6.67 -4.63
CA ALA A 457 -11.50 7.24 -3.35
C ALA A 457 -12.17 8.61 -3.51
N ASP A 458 -11.61 9.49 -4.36
CA ASP A 458 -12.17 10.81 -4.66
C ASP A 458 -13.53 10.70 -5.37
N THR A 459 -13.62 9.84 -6.39
CA THR A 459 -14.84 9.61 -7.17
C THR A 459 -15.97 9.04 -6.31
N LEU A 460 -15.63 8.14 -5.39
CA LEU A 460 -16.55 7.43 -4.52
C LEU A 460 -16.77 8.16 -3.18
N ARG A 461 -16.07 9.28 -2.95
CA ARG A 461 -16.09 10.06 -1.69
C ARG A 461 -15.83 9.20 -0.47
N LEU A 462 -14.93 8.22 -0.62
CA LEU A 462 -14.50 7.33 0.46
C LEU A 462 -13.58 8.11 1.39
N PRO A 463 -13.96 8.33 2.67
CA PRO A 463 -13.05 8.93 3.61
C PRO A 463 -11.95 7.91 3.96
N LEU A 464 -10.68 8.33 3.80
CA LEU A 464 -9.54 7.42 3.96
C LEU A 464 -9.01 7.46 5.40
N PRO A 465 -8.73 6.28 6.01
CA PRO A 465 -7.89 6.22 7.20
C PRO A 465 -6.54 6.90 6.95
N PRO A 466 -5.92 7.54 7.97
CA PRO A 466 -4.66 8.25 7.80
C PRO A 466 -3.54 7.41 7.16
N ASP A 467 -3.40 6.15 7.58
CA ASP A 467 -2.44 5.19 7.01
C ASP A 467 -2.69 4.95 5.52
N ALA A 468 -3.95 4.74 5.13
CA ALA A 468 -4.32 4.53 3.73
C ALA A 468 -4.09 5.80 2.90
N ALA A 469 -4.39 6.97 3.45
CA ALA A 469 -4.14 8.25 2.79
C ALA A 469 -2.63 8.47 2.55
N ARG A 470 -1.78 8.13 3.53
CA ARG A 470 -0.32 8.20 3.43
C ARG A 470 0.26 7.18 2.46
N LEU A 471 -0.24 5.93 2.48
CA LEU A 471 0.11 4.88 1.54
C LEU A 471 -0.14 5.31 0.08
N LEU A 472 -1.31 5.92 -0.19
CA LEU A 472 -1.62 6.44 -1.52
C LEU A 472 -0.73 7.64 -1.92
N ALA A 473 -0.19 8.37 -0.95
CA ALA A 473 0.66 9.53 -1.20
C ALA A 473 2.14 9.17 -1.45
N SER A 474 2.68 8.08 -0.90
CA SER A 474 4.10 7.70 -1.09
C SER A 474 4.31 6.52 -2.04
N GLN A 475 5.13 6.75 -3.08
CA GLN A 475 5.58 5.72 -4.01
C GLN A 475 6.34 4.62 -3.30
N GLU A 476 7.27 5.00 -2.43
CA GLU A 476 8.16 4.06 -1.77
C GLU A 476 7.44 3.21 -0.74
N LEU A 477 6.57 3.82 0.07
CA LEU A 477 5.76 3.10 1.03
C LEU A 477 4.82 2.10 0.34
N ALA A 478 4.24 2.49 -0.79
CA ALA A 478 3.45 1.59 -1.61
C ALA A 478 4.32 0.46 -2.18
N GLN A 479 5.50 0.76 -2.71
CA GLN A 479 6.42 -0.25 -3.24
C GLN A 479 6.82 -1.29 -2.17
N ASP A 480 7.21 -0.85 -0.97
CA ASP A 480 7.53 -1.73 0.17
C ASP A 480 6.31 -2.57 0.60
N THR A 481 5.11 -2.00 0.48
CA THR A 481 3.85 -2.72 0.72
C THR A 481 3.61 -3.81 -0.32
N PHE A 482 3.85 -3.52 -1.61
CA PHE A 482 3.67 -4.49 -2.70
C PHE A 482 4.67 -5.63 -2.63
N VAL A 483 5.96 -5.38 -2.31
CA VAL A 483 6.92 -6.49 -2.18
C VAL A 483 6.58 -7.43 -1.02
N LEU A 484 6.00 -6.93 0.07
CA LEU A 484 5.49 -7.77 1.15
C LEU A 484 4.26 -8.56 0.72
N TRP A 485 3.32 -7.92 0.03
CA TRP A 485 2.14 -8.58 -0.52
C TRP A 485 2.56 -9.71 -1.46
N ASP A 486 3.37 -9.41 -2.48
CA ASP A 486 3.79 -10.37 -3.51
C ASP A 486 4.56 -11.55 -2.92
N LEU A 487 5.44 -11.33 -1.93
CA LEU A 487 6.17 -12.41 -1.26
C LEU A 487 5.23 -13.47 -0.69
N ILE A 488 4.19 -13.02 0.04
CA ILE A 488 3.24 -13.91 0.72
C ILE A 488 2.23 -14.49 -0.28
N HIS A 489 1.74 -13.66 -1.22
CA HIS A 489 0.78 -14.07 -2.25
C HIS A 489 1.37 -15.18 -3.12
N ASP A 490 2.52 -14.96 -3.72
CA ASP A 490 3.12 -15.88 -4.69
C ASP A 490 3.46 -17.23 -4.01
N ARG A 491 3.97 -17.18 -2.77
CA ARG A 491 4.17 -18.37 -1.94
C ARG A 491 2.87 -19.17 -1.76
N THR A 492 1.73 -18.51 -1.63
CA THR A 492 0.45 -19.15 -1.31
C THR A 492 -0.08 -20.03 -2.45
N HIS A 493 0.32 -19.80 -3.71
CA HIS A 493 -0.05 -20.69 -4.83
C HIS A 493 0.44 -22.13 -4.65
N SER A 494 1.57 -22.32 -3.95
CA SER A 494 2.18 -23.63 -3.69
C SER A 494 1.82 -24.21 -2.31
N HIS A 495 0.93 -23.57 -1.56
CA HIS A 495 0.63 -23.92 -0.16
C HIS A 495 -0.88 -24.01 0.13
N GLY A 496 -1.22 -24.81 1.14
CA GLY A 496 -2.59 -25.03 1.61
C GLY A 496 -3.23 -26.30 1.03
N ASP A 497 -4.54 -26.44 1.24
CA ASP A 497 -5.32 -27.55 0.70
C ASP A 497 -5.55 -27.36 -0.81
N LEU A 498 -5.34 -28.42 -1.60
CA LEU A 498 -5.45 -28.44 -3.05
C LEU A 498 -4.68 -27.28 -3.75
N PRO A 499 -3.36 -27.16 -3.52
CA PRO A 499 -2.57 -26.05 -4.06
C PRO A 499 -2.56 -26.09 -5.59
N PHE A 500 -2.47 -24.91 -6.18
CA PHE A 500 -2.64 -24.71 -7.61
C PHE A 500 -1.42 -25.20 -8.41
N ASP A 501 -0.21 -25.02 -7.88
CA ASP A 501 1.01 -25.65 -8.37
C ASP A 501 1.28 -26.97 -7.60
N PRO A 502 1.65 -28.11 -8.22
CA PRO A 502 1.74 -28.42 -9.65
C PRO A 502 0.48 -29.06 -10.25
N PHE A 503 -0.59 -29.18 -9.46
CA PHE A 503 -1.76 -29.96 -9.85
C PHE A 503 -2.66 -29.25 -10.87
N MET A 504 -2.77 -27.92 -10.82
CA MET A 504 -3.80 -27.15 -11.53
C MET A 504 -3.25 -26.24 -12.64
N ILE A 505 -2.00 -25.74 -12.56
CA ILE A 505 -1.38 -24.85 -13.57
C ILE A 505 -1.44 -25.42 -15.00
N LYS A 506 -1.35 -26.73 -15.16
CA LYS A 506 -1.34 -27.40 -16.48
C LYS A 506 -2.73 -27.74 -17.04
N GLN A 507 -3.80 -27.35 -16.33
CA GLN A 507 -5.17 -27.70 -16.70
C GLN A 507 -5.92 -26.49 -17.25
N ARG A 508 -6.54 -26.65 -18.43
CA ARG A 508 -7.53 -25.68 -18.93
C ARG A 508 -8.79 -25.80 -18.08
N MET A 509 -9.19 -24.70 -17.45
CA MET A 509 -10.35 -24.66 -16.57
C MET A 509 -11.14 -23.35 -16.71
N PRO A 510 -12.38 -23.29 -16.20
CA PRO A 510 -13.18 -22.08 -16.25
C PRO A 510 -12.56 -20.93 -15.44
N TYR A 511 -12.80 -19.69 -15.88
CA TYR A 511 -12.04 -18.56 -15.34
C TYR A 511 -12.39 -18.14 -13.91
N TRP A 512 -13.54 -18.55 -13.39
CA TRP A 512 -13.87 -18.34 -11.98
C TRP A 512 -12.99 -19.17 -11.04
N LEU A 513 -12.39 -20.27 -11.49
CA LEU A 513 -11.41 -21.01 -10.68
C LEU A 513 -10.08 -20.26 -10.59
N TYR A 514 -9.63 -19.63 -11.68
CA TYR A 514 -8.50 -18.68 -11.61
C TYR A 514 -8.86 -17.52 -10.68
N ALA A 515 -10.09 -16.99 -10.76
CA ALA A 515 -10.52 -15.87 -9.91
C ALA A 515 -10.51 -16.24 -8.43
N LEU A 516 -10.99 -17.44 -8.07
CA LEU A 516 -10.98 -17.93 -6.71
C LEU A 516 -9.56 -18.25 -6.21
N GLU A 517 -8.67 -18.70 -7.09
CA GLU A 517 -7.28 -18.94 -6.71
C GLU A 517 -6.54 -17.65 -6.37
N GLU A 518 -6.59 -16.67 -7.28
CA GLU A 518 -5.96 -15.36 -7.06
C GLU A 518 -6.56 -14.66 -5.83
N LEU A 519 -7.89 -14.74 -5.67
CA LEU A 519 -8.55 -14.21 -4.49
C LEU A 519 -8.16 -14.98 -3.22
N ARG A 520 -8.02 -16.30 -3.26
CA ARG A 520 -7.57 -17.11 -2.11
C ARG A 520 -6.19 -16.67 -1.65
N CYS A 521 -5.25 -16.48 -2.58
CA CYS A 521 -3.90 -16.00 -2.26
C CYS A 521 -3.95 -14.63 -1.60
N ASP A 522 -4.73 -13.68 -2.14
CA ASP A 522 -4.89 -12.35 -1.53
C ASP A 522 -5.58 -12.37 -0.17
N LEU A 523 -6.65 -13.14 -0.01
CA LEU A 523 -7.35 -13.28 1.27
C LEU A 523 -6.45 -13.91 2.33
N ASN A 524 -5.60 -14.87 1.93
CA ASN A 524 -4.61 -15.45 2.81
C ASN A 524 -3.53 -14.41 3.20
N THR A 525 -2.99 -13.66 2.24
CA THR A 525 -2.03 -12.59 2.50
C THR A 525 -2.62 -11.51 3.40
N PHE A 526 -3.86 -11.11 3.17
CA PHE A 526 -4.60 -10.18 4.03
C PHE A 526 -4.65 -10.72 5.48
N ARG A 527 -5.02 -11.99 5.65
CA ARG A 527 -5.08 -12.65 6.96
C ARG A 527 -3.71 -12.73 7.62
N GLU A 528 -2.67 -13.08 6.88
CA GLU A 528 -1.30 -13.14 7.42
C GLU A 528 -0.79 -11.75 7.84
N ALA A 529 -1.16 -10.70 7.09
CA ALA A 529 -0.84 -9.33 7.45
C ALA A 529 -1.46 -8.89 8.79
N THR A 530 -2.61 -9.45 9.20
CA THR A 530 -3.16 -9.20 10.55
C THR A 530 -2.34 -9.81 11.70
N ARG A 531 -1.38 -10.69 11.38
CA ARG A 531 -0.57 -11.47 12.33
C ARG A 531 0.92 -11.10 12.30
N LEU A 532 1.32 -10.21 11.41
CA LEU A 532 2.70 -9.79 11.25
C LEU A 532 2.98 -8.58 12.12
N ASP A 533 4.06 -8.67 12.89
CA ASP A 533 4.61 -7.53 13.64
C ASP A 533 5.57 -6.75 12.74
N LEU A 534 5.03 -6.20 11.66
CA LEU A 534 5.74 -5.37 10.69
C LEU A 534 4.92 -4.10 10.41
N PRO A 535 5.54 -2.91 10.38
CA PRO A 535 4.84 -1.66 10.07
C PRO A 535 4.09 -1.65 8.75
N HIS A 536 4.57 -2.40 7.75
CA HIS A 536 3.94 -2.51 6.44
C HIS A 536 2.69 -3.40 6.43
N ALA A 537 2.50 -4.26 7.44
CA ALA A 537 1.44 -5.27 7.39
C ALA A 537 0.02 -4.67 7.40
N PRO A 538 -0.31 -3.65 8.21
CA PRO A 538 -1.59 -2.94 8.06
C PRO A 538 -1.78 -2.31 6.66
N LEU A 539 -0.71 -1.88 6.01
CA LEU A 539 -0.76 -1.27 4.67
C LEU A 539 -1.10 -2.28 3.58
N VAL A 540 -0.62 -3.53 3.71
CA VAL A 540 -0.96 -4.63 2.80
C VAL A 540 -2.47 -4.89 2.77
N GLN A 541 -3.15 -4.79 3.93
CA GLN A 541 -4.60 -4.94 4.02
C GLN A 541 -5.32 -3.88 3.17
N TYR A 542 -4.88 -2.62 3.24
CA TYR A 542 -5.43 -1.55 2.40
C TYR A 542 -5.10 -1.75 0.92
N ALA A 543 -3.88 -2.19 0.59
CA ALA A 543 -3.45 -2.43 -0.78
C ALA A 543 -4.33 -3.48 -1.48
N ILE A 544 -4.46 -4.65 -0.85
CA ILE A 544 -5.32 -5.76 -1.33
C ILE A 544 -6.76 -5.28 -1.50
N LEU A 545 -7.29 -4.62 -0.47
CA LEU A 545 -8.68 -4.16 -0.49
C LEU A 545 -8.91 -3.19 -1.66
N PHE A 546 -8.10 -2.15 -1.79
CA PHE A 546 -8.36 -1.11 -2.79
C PHE A 546 -8.12 -1.61 -4.22
N ASP A 547 -7.15 -2.48 -4.47
CA ASP A 547 -6.99 -3.05 -5.81
C ASP A 547 -8.13 -3.98 -6.19
N ARG A 548 -8.52 -4.89 -5.29
CA ARG A 548 -9.66 -5.79 -5.50
C ARG A 548 -10.97 -5.02 -5.62
N LEU A 549 -11.16 -3.93 -4.88
CA LEU A 549 -12.39 -3.14 -4.96
C LEU A 549 -12.41 -2.16 -6.12
N PHE A 550 -11.27 -1.57 -6.52
CA PHE A 550 -11.26 -0.41 -7.43
C PHE A 550 -10.50 -0.61 -8.73
N ARG A 551 -9.32 -1.23 -8.74
CA ARG A 551 -8.49 -1.32 -9.96
C ARG A 551 -8.80 -2.57 -10.78
N PHE A 552 -8.78 -3.74 -10.16
CA PHE A 552 -8.91 -5.02 -10.85
C PHE A 552 -10.27 -5.20 -11.57
N PRO A 553 -11.43 -4.85 -10.98
CA PRO A 553 -12.73 -5.02 -11.64
C PRO A 553 -12.89 -4.28 -12.96
N ILE A 554 -12.17 -3.16 -13.14
CA ILE A 554 -12.35 -2.22 -14.24
C ILE A 554 -11.13 -2.09 -15.16
N THR A 555 -10.08 -2.88 -14.93
CA THR A 555 -8.88 -2.91 -15.78
C THR A 555 -8.97 -4.02 -16.82
N GLY A 556 -8.60 -3.71 -18.08
CA GLY A 556 -8.49 -4.69 -19.16
C GLY A 556 -9.82 -5.08 -19.82
N ALA A 557 -9.77 -6.07 -20.71
CA ALA A 557 -10.96 -6.57 -21.42
C ALA A 557 -11.87 -7.39 -20.49
N ARG A 558 -13.17 -7.44 -20.82
CA ARG A 558 -14.17 -8.24 -20.08
C ARG A 558 -14.21 -9.73 -20.47
N VAL A 559 -13.29 -10.19 -21.30
CA VAL A 559 -13.24 -11.58 -21.75
C VAL A 559 -12.48 -12.41 -20.74
N ARG A 560 -13.21 -13.17 -19.91
CA ARG A 560 -12.66 -14.12 -18.92
C ARG A 560 -11.71 -13.46 -17.92
N ASN A 561 -12.02 -12.23 -17.52
CA ASN A 561 -11.24 -11.46 -16.57
C ASN A 561 -11.42 -12.01 -15.15
N TYR A 562 -10.47 -12.83 -14.71
CA TYR A 562 -10.52 -13.50 -13.42
C TYR A 562 -10.23 -12.54 -12.25
N ASP A 563 -9.28 -11.62 -12.40
CA ASP A 563 -8.97 -10.64 -11.36
C ASP A 563 -10.16 -9.74 -11.06
N GLY A 564 -10.84 -9.30 -12.10
CA GLY A 564 -12.04 -8.49 -11.96
C GLY A 564 -13.19 -9.25 -11.32
N LEU A 565 -13.33 -10.55 -11.57
CA LEU A 565 -14.33 -11.39 -10.89
C LEU A 565 -14.03 -11.57 -9.40
N GLY A 566 -12.77 -11.83 -9.03
CA GLY A 566 -12.36 -11.91 -7.63
C GLY A 566 -12.66 -10.62 -6.86
N GLY A 567 -12.42 -9.47 -7.49
CA GLY A 567 -12.78 -8.16 -6.93
C GLY A 567 -14.29 -7.94 -6.74
N GLN A 568 -15.11 -8.32 -7.74
CA GLN A 568 -16.56 -8.25 -7.61
C GLN A 568 -17.10 -9.15 -6.49
N LEU A 569 -16.52 -10.34 -6.33
CA LEU A 569 -16.87 -11.26 -5.25
C LEU A 569 -16.59 -10.65 -3.87
N LEU A 570 -15.39 -10.09 -3.66
CA LEU A 570 -15.05 -9.42 -2.40
C LEU A 570 -15.99 -8.23 -2.13
N PHE A 571 -16.24 -7.37 -3.13
CA PHE A 571 -17.16 -6.24 -3.00
C PHE A 571 -18.57 -6.70 -2.58
N ALA A 572 -19.13 -7.69 -3.29
CA ALA A 572 -20.46 -8.20 -3.02
C ALA A 572 -20.55 -8.87 -1.65
N TYR A 573 -19.50 -9.59 -1.23
CA TYR A 573 -19.43 -10.21 0.08
C TYR A 573 -19.45 -9.15 1.20
N LEU A 574 -18.59 -8.13 1.13
CA LEU A 574 -18.55 -7.04 2.12
C LEU A 574 -19.87 -6.26 2.17
N HIS A 575 -20.51 -6.05 1.02
CA HIS A 575 -21.80 -5.38 0.93
C HIS A 575 -22.92 -6.20 1.59
N LYS A 576 -23.00 -7.51 1.30
CA LYS A 576 -24.02 -8.41 1.86
C LYS A 576 -23.93 -8.55 3.37
N HIS A 577 -22.72 -8.38 3.93
CA HIS A 577 -22.47 -8.44 5.38
C HIS A 577 -22.53 -7.07 6.08
N GLY A 578 -22.92 -6.01 5.36
CA GLY A 578 -23.08 -4.67 5.92
C GLY A 578 -21.78 -4.06 6.44
N VAL A 579 -20.67 -4.33 5.76
CA VAL A 579 -19.35 -3.71 6.02
C VAL A 579 -19.04 -2.65 4.98
N LEU A 580 -19.47 -2.88 3.73
CA LEU A 580 -19.39 -1.92 2.64
C LEU A 580 -20.78 -1.37 2.34
N HIS A 581 -20.92 -0.05 2.25
CA HIS A 581 -22.16 0.60 1.85
C HIS A 581 -21.94 1.58 0.71
N TRP A 582 -22.83 1.54 -0.28
CA TRP A 582 -22.93 2.54 -1.35
C TRP A 582 -24.29 3.24 -1.22
N THR A 583 -24.31 4.44 -0.63
CA THR A 583 -25.53 5.20 -0.36
C THR A 583 -25.28 6.67 -0.69
N ASP A 584 -26.26 7.35 -1.29
CA ASP A 584 -26.18 8.78 -1.64
C ASP A 584 -24.92 9.18 -2.43
N ASN A 585 -24.47 8.29 -3.33
CA ASN A 585 -23.22 8.42 -4.10
C ASN A 585 -21.96 8.55 -3.23
N ARG A 586 -21.96 7.86 -2.10
CA ARG A 586 -20.82 7.76 -1.18
C ARG A 586 -20.56 6.32 -0.82
N LEU A 587 -19.29 5.92 -0.92
CA LEU A 587 -18.80 4.65 -0.40
C LEU A 587 -18.36 4.83 1.06
N THR A 588 -18.83 3.98 1.95
CA THR A 588 -18.37 3.90 3.34
C THR A 588 -18.00 2.48 3.70
N LEU A 589 -16.97 2.34 4.54
CA LEU A 589 -16.49 1.08 5.07
C LEU A 589 -16.52 1.10 6.59
N ASP A 590 -16.95 -0.01 7.19
CA ASP A 590 -16.77 -0.30 8.60
C ASP A 590 -15.37 -0.89 8.81
N TRP A 591 -14.40 -0.03 9.12
CA TRP A 591 -12.98 -0.41 9.25
C TRP A 591 -12.72 -1.39 10.40
N GLU A 592 -13.56 -1.38 11.44
CA GLU A 592 -13.43 -2.26 12.60
C GLU A 592 -13.85 -3.68 12.25
N ARG A 593 -15.01 -3.86 11.59
CA ARG A 593 -15.53 -5.18 11.20
C ARG A 593 -14.93 -5.74 9.91
N LEU A 594 -14.18 -4.93 9.18
CA LEU A 594 -13.60 -5.31 7.89
C LEU A 594 -12.68 -6.53 7.97
N PRO A 595 -11.67 -6.59 8.88
CA PRO A 595 -10.72 -7.71 8.87
C PRO A 595 -11.39 -9.06 9.19
N GLU A 596 -12.33 -9.08 10.14
CA GLU A 596 -13.12 -10.27 10.47
C GLU A 596 -13.91 -10.77 9.25
N THR A 597 -14.55 -9.86 8.53
CA THR A 597 -15.41 -10.19 7.39
C THR A 597 -14.60 -10.70 6.20
N VAL A 598 -13.44 -10.10 5.91
CA VAL A 598 -12.52 -10.59 4.88
C VAL A 598 -11.98 -11.98 5.24
N ASN A 599 -11.63 -12.21 6.51
CA ASN A 599 -11.19 -13.52 6.99
C ASN A 599 -12.28 -14.59 6.92
N ALA A 600 -13.56 -14.22 7.08
CA ALA A 600 -14.68 -15.14 6.89
C ALA A 600 -14.80 -15.59 5.43
N LEU A 601 -14.65 -14.68 4.45
CA LEU A 601 -14.60 -15.06 3.03
C LEU A 601 -13.38 -15.94 2.74
N CYS A 602 -12.22 -15.65 3.33
CA CYS A 602 -11.03 -16.50 3.22
C CYS A 602 -11.35 -17.95 3.64
N ALA A 603 -12.05 -18.13 4.75
CA ALA A 603 -12.42 -19.44 5.26
C ALA A 603 -13.44 -20.16 4.35
N GLU A 604 -14.39 -19.46 3.74
CA GLU A 604 -15.31 -20.04 2.75
C GLU A 604 -14.57 -20.55 1.52
N VAL A 605 -13.65 -19.74 0.98
CA VAL A 605 -12.84 -20.13 -0.19
C VAL A 605 -11.91 -21.29 0.16
N GLU A 606 -11.20 -21.26 1.29
CA GLU A 606 -10.36 -22.39 1.72
C GLU A 606 -11.19 -23.67 1.96
N GLY A 607 -12.41 -23.54 2.50
CA GLY A 607 -13.35 -24.64 2.63
C GLY A 607 -13.71 -25.30 1.29
N LEU A 608 -13.94 -24.49 0.24
CA LEU A 608 -14.19 -25.00 -1.12
C LEU A 608 -13.01 -25.86 -1.63
N TYR A 609 -11.77 -25.41 -1.40
CA TYR A 609 -10.56 -26.11 -1.85
C TYR A 609 -10.32 -27.39 -1.05
N LYS A 610 -10.48 -27.33 0.27
CA LYS A 610 -10.41 -28.49 1.17
C LYS A 610 -11.41 -29.57 0.75
N ASP A 611 -12.67 -29.22 0.55
CA ASP A 611 -13.68 -30.16 0.07
C ASP A 611 -13.39 -30.66 -1.36
N GLY A 612 -12.64 -29.88 -2.15
CA GLY A 612 -12.19 -30.24 -3.48
C GLY A 612 -11.34 -31.51 -3.53
N ILE A 613 -10.65 -31.85 -2.44
CA ILE A 613 -9.85 -33.08 -2.31
C ILE A 613 -10.72 -34.33 -2.50
N ASP A 614 -11.97 -34.29 -2.02
CA ASP A 614 -12.90 -35.42 -2.06
C ASP A 614 -13.90 -35.33 -3.25
N ARG A 615 -13.88 -34.23 -4.02
CA ARG A 615 -14.84 -33.98 -5.09
C ARG A 615 -14.32 -34.43 -6.46
N PRO A 616 -15.14 -35.13 -7.26
CA PRO A 616 -14.88 -35.25 -8.70
C PRO A 616 -14.79 -33.87 -9.37
N LYS A 617 -13.95 -33.76 -10.41
CA LYS A 617 -13.65 -32.50 -11.11
C LYS A 617 -14.89 -31.64 -11.43
N LEU A 618 -15.88 -32.20 -12.13
CA LEU A 618 -17.08 -31.45 -12.51
C LEU A 618 -17.90 -31.00 -11.28
N ALA A 619 -18.00 -31.85 -10.25
CA ALA A 619 -18.71 -31.51 -9.02
C ALA A 619 -18.01 -30.38 -8.27
N HIS A 620 -16.67 -30.38 -8.23
CA HIS A 620 -15.91 -29.27 -7.65
C HIS A 620 -16.09 -27.97 -8.46
N TRP A 621 -16.07 -28.04 -9.80
CA TRP A 621 -16.26 -26.88 -10.66
C TRP A 621 -17.66 -26.26 -10.53
N LEU A 622 -18.69 -27.10 -10.37
CA LEU A 622 -20.05 -26.66 -10.08
C LEU A 622 -20.14 -26.02 -8.68
N ALA A 623 -19.54 -26.62 -7.65
CA ALA A 623 -19.52 -26.02 -6.31
C ALA A 623 -18.79 -24.66 -6.28
N ALA A 624 -17.71 -24.52 -7.04
CA ALA A 624 -17.01 -23.24 -7.21
C ALA A 624 -17.88 -22.21 -7.92
N TYR A 625 -18.63 -22.63 -8.95
CA TYR A 625 -19.59 -21.76 -9.64
C TYR A 625 -20.72 -21.32 -8.71
N ASP A 626 -21.27 -22.24 -7.92
CA ASP A 626 -22.32 -21.97 -6.93
C ASP A 626 -21.84 -20.96 -5.88
N LEU A 627 -20.61 -21.11 -5.36
CA LEU A 627 -20.02 -20.15 -4.43
C LEU A 627 -19.96 -18.75 -5.03
N VAL A 628 -19.45 -18.60 -6.25
CA VAL A 628 -19.34 -17.29 -6.91
C VAL A 628 -20.73 -16.70 -7.18
N SER A 629 -21.65 -17.51 -7.73
CA SER A 629 -22.99 -17.07 -8.10
C SER A 629 -23.89 -16.69 -6.92
N ASN A 630 -23.58 -17.15 -5.70
CA ASN A 630 -24.25 -16.70 -4.47
C ASN A 630 -24.02 -15.21 -4.12
N TYR A 631 -23.02 -14.59 -4.75
CA TYR A 631 -22.62 -13.20 -4.51
C TYR A 631 -22.57 -12.35 -5.78
N VAL A 632 -22.14 -12.92 -6.91
CA VAL A 632 -22.02 -12.23 -8.19
C VAL A 632 -22.99 -12.86 -9.19
N GLU A 633 -23.95 -12.08 -9.68
CA GLU A 633 -24.96 -12.59 -10.60
C GLU A 633 -24.33 -13.08 -11.92
N PRO A 634 -24.59 -14.33 -12.35
CA PRO A 634 -24.10 -14.82 -13.63
C PRO A 634 -24.85 -14.19 -14.80
N HIS A 635 -24.25 -14.26 -15.99
CA HIS A 635 -24.88 -13.78 -17.21
C HIS A 635 -26.20 -14.54 -17.47
N PRO A 636 -27.32 -13.86 -17.81
CA PRO A 636 -28.63 -14.50 -17.98
C PRO A 636 -28.67 -15.64 -19.01
N GLY A 637 -27.75 -15.61 -19.98
CA GLY A 637 -27.58 -16.65 -21.00
C GLY A 637 -26.63 -17.80 -20.64
N SER A 638 -26.16 -17.87 -19.39
CA SER A 638 -25.19 -18.88 -18.96
C SER A 638 -25.76 -20.30 -19.02
N ALA A 639 -25.01 -21.22 -19.64
CA ALA A 639 -25.28 -22.66 -19.57
C ALA A 639 -24.93 -23.23 -18.18
N TRP A 640 -23.94 -22.66 -17.49
CA TRP A 640 -23.53 -23.08 -16.15
C TRP A 640 -24.60 -22.73 -15.10
N ALA A 641 -25.20 -21.54 -15.17
CA ALA A 641 -26.32 -21.13 -14.31
C ALA A 641 -27.59 -21.97 -14.52
N GLN A 642 -27.78 -22.52 -15.72
CA GLN A 642 -28.88 -23.46 -16.02
C GLN A 642 -28.66 -24.87 -15.43
N GLY A 643 -27.48 -25.11 -14.88
CA GLY A 643 -27.11 -26.34 -14.20
C GLY A 643 -26.62 -27.46 -15.13
N VAL A 644 -26.29 -28.59 -14.52
CA VAL A 644 -25.61 -29.72 -15.18
C VAL A 644 -26.30 -30.24 -16.45
N ALA A 645 -27.62 -30.11 -16.55
CA ALA A 645 -28.40 -30.57 -17.71
C ALA A 645 -28.15 -29.74 -18.98
N ALA A 646 -27.71 -28.49 -18.84
CA ALA A 646 -27.37 -27.61 -19.96
C ALA A 646 -25.90 -27.71 -20.39
N LEU A 647 -25.07 -28.44 -19.63
CA LEU A 647 -23.65 -28.61 -19.92
C LEU A 647 -23.39 -29.87 -20.77
N PRO A 648 -22.37 -29.86 -21.65
CA PRO A 648 -21.98 -31.02 -22.45
C PRO A 648 -21.21 -32.06 -21.62
N VAL A 649 -21.80 -32.57 -20.53
CA VAL A 649 -21.13 -33.44 -19.54
C VAL A 649 -20.66 -34.80 -20.08
N ALA A 650 -21.20 -35.22 -21.22
CA ALA A 650 -20.76 -36.42 -21.92
C ALA A 650 -19.46 -36.21 -22.72
N GLU A 651 -19.05 -34.96 -22.94
CA GLU A 651 -17.84 -34.59 -23.66
C GLU A 651 -16.64 -34.41 -22.71
N PRO A 652 -15.40 -34.43 -23.22
CA PRO A 652 -14.21 -34.15 -22.42
C PRO A 652 -14.25 -32.76 -21.75
N PRO A 653 -13.52 -32.54 -20.63
CA PRO A 653 -13.57 -31.28 -19.87
C PRO A 653 -13.38 -29.99 -20.67
N LYS A 654 -12.65 -30.07 -21.80
CA LYS A 654 -12.50 -28.98 -22.75
C LYS A 654 -13.86 -28.40 -23.20
N ALA A 655 -14.83 -29.24 -23.50
CA ALA A 655 -16.15 -28.83 -23.96
C ALA A 655 -16.94 -28.07 -22.86
N TRP A 656 -16.75 -28.45 -21.59
CA TRP A 656 -17.38 -27.76 -20.46
C TRP A 656 -16.81 -26.34 -20.30
N VAL A 657 -15.49 -26.19 -20.49
CA VAL A 657 -14.82 -24.88 -20.49
C VAL A 657 -15.23 -24.04 -21.71
N ASP A 658 -15.41 -24.67 -22.87
CA ASP A 658 -15.86 -23.99 -24.09
C ASP A 658 -17.32 -23.52 -23.99
N ALA A 659 -18.12 -24.09 -23.08
CA ALA A 659 -19.48 -23.62 -22.77
C ALA A 659 -19.52 -22.36 -21.88
N VAL A 660 -18.38 -21.92 -21.34
CA VAL A 660 -18.26 -20.69 -20.54
C VAL A 660 -18.30 -19.47 -21.45
N LEU A 661 -19.18 -18.53 -21.15
CA LEU A 661 -19.29 -17.29 -21.90
C LEU A 661 -18.02 -16.44 -21.77
N PRO A 662 -17.71 -15.57 -22.76
CA PRO A 662 -16.64 -14.59 -22.63
C PRO A 662 -16.77 -13.74 -21.37
N ASP A 663 -17.97 -13.26 -21.02
CA ASP A 663 -18.27 -12.50 -19.80
C ASP A 663 -19.36 -13.25 -19.01
N GLU A 664 -18.96 -14.38 -18.41
CA GLU A 664 -19.87 -15.27 -17.65
C GLU A 664 -20.45 -14.60 -16.40
N PHE A 665 -19.70 -13.67 -15.81
CA PHE A 665 -20.07 -12.86 -14.65
C PHE A 665 -19.88 -11.38 -15.00
N PRO A 666 -20.89 -10.74 -15.61
CA PRO A 666 -20.79 -9.36 -16.08
C PRO A 666 -20.58 -8.38 -14.92
N LEU A 667 -20.21 -7.14 -15.25
CA LEU A 667 -20.08 -6.09 -14.24
C LEU A 667 -21.43 -5.77 -13.60
N SER A 668 -21.42 -5.56 -12.29
CA SER A 668 -22.55 -4.93 -11.62
C SER A 668 -22.76 -3.50 -12.12
N MET A 669 -23.98 -2.96 -11.93
CA MET A 669 -24.29 -1.57 -12.28
C MET A 669 -23.32 -0.55 -11.65
N PHE A 670 -22.84 -0.85 -10.44
CA PHE A 670 -21.82 -0.03 -9.77
C PHE A 670 -20.53 0.00 -10.56
N TYR A 671 -20.02 -1.17 -10.94
CA TYR A 671 -18.75 -1.28 -11.66
C TYR A 671 -18.83 -0.80 -13.11
N GLU A 672 -19.96 -0.96 -13.78
CA GLU A 672 -20.16 -0.33 -15.10
C GLU A 672 -20.03 1.20 -15.03
N ALA A 673 -20.57 1.81 -13.98
CA ALA A 673 -20.47 3.25 -13.77
C ALA A 673 -19.04 3.66 -13.39
N LEU A 674 -18.39 2.90 -12.51
CA LEU A 674 -17.02 3.17 -12.06
C LEU A 674 -16.02 3.06 -13.23
N ALA A 675 -16.13 2.02 -14.07
CA ALA A 675 -15.28 1.83 -15.24
C ALA A 675 -15.39 3.02 -16.21
N LYS A 676 -16.60 3.53 -16.45
CA LYS A 676 -16.82 4.72 -17.29
C LYS A 676 -16.20 5.98 -16.70
N ARG A 677 -16.16 6.09 -15.37
CA ARG A 677 -15.62 7.28 -14.66
C ARG A 677 -14.09 7.26 -14.59
N LEU A 678 -13.49 6.08 -14.46
CA LEU A 678 -12.05 5.92 -14.23
C LEU A 678 -11.28 5.43 -15.46
N GLY A 679 -11.93 5.20 -16.61
CA GLY A 679 -11.29 4.72 -17.84
C GLY A 679 -10.05 5.53 -18.23
N ASP A 680 -10.16 6.86 -18.30
CA ASP A 680 -9.03 7.75 -18.63
C ASP A 680 -7.89 7.66 -17.60
N VAL A 681 -8.22 7.42 -16.31
CA VAL A 681 -7.21 7.26 -15.25
C VAL A 681 -6.46 5.95 -15.44
N ILE A 682 -7.16 4.86 -15.75
CA ILE A 682 -6.55 3.55 -16.02
C ILE A 682 -5.66 3.63 -17.25
N ASP A 683 -6.14 4.22 -18.33
CA ASP A 683 -5.38 4.40 -19.57
C ASP A 683 -4.11 5.24 -19.33
N SER A 684 -4.18 6.24 -18.43
CA SER A 684 -3.02 7.06 -18.03
C SER A 684 -1.94 6.29 -17.27
N THR A 685 -2.22 5.05 -16.83
CA THR A 685 -1.26 4.23 -16.06
C THR A 685 -0.42 3.31 -16.94
N LYS A 686 -0.71 3.26 -18.25
CA LYS A 686 0.08 2.49 -19.20
C LYS A 686 1.54 2.97 -19.19
N GLY A 687 2.49 2.05 -19.03
CA GLY A 687 3.93 2.38 -19.00
C GLY A 687 4.39 3.14 -17.77
N ILE A 688 3.54 3.36 -16.76
CA ILE A 688 3.90 4.10 -15.55
C ILE A 688 5.07 3.41 -14.81
N ARG A 689 5.91 4.23 -14.17
CA ARG A 689 7.03 3.84 -13.30
C ARG A 689 6.94 4.62 -12.00
N ALA A 690 7.75 4.26 -11.00
CA ALA A 690 8.05 5.17 -9.90
C ALA A 690 8.53 6.53 -10.47
N ALA A 691 7.84 7.61 -10.06
CA ALA A 691 8.15 8.98 -10.47
C ALA A 691 9.13 9.63 -9.49
#